data_AF-A0A9P8P9A0-F1
#
_entry.id   AF-A0A9P8P9A0-F1
#
_cell.length_a   1.000
_cell.length_b   1.000
_cell.length_c   1.000
_cell.angle_alpha   90.00
_cell.angle_beta   90.00
_cell.angle_gamma   90.00
#
_symmetry.space_group_name_H-M   'P 1'
#
loop_
_entity.id
_entity.type
_entity.pdbx_description
1 polymer ?
#
loop_
_entity_poly.entity_id
_entity_poly.type
_entity_poly.pdbx_seq_one_letter_code
_entity_poly.pdbx_strand_id
1 'polypeptide(L)'
;MSLTKTNGVSLALNQPDEIDAELDIDPQSQLPISRLPYDETPIAKSDLSWLKNGRTLQFSLDRSHDSGVLFLSSDQESKMDVQNDRERKLYPFDIPSNMDTSEEYVQFLTTIYHTFEPLLTNQAYKHFSEDDEESNFGVLSQIQENIKEKKQTLQSIMSIVINSLKDLISTKSINDPNFQETFIFNYEEILNVLNLLNAVYFSNEEERIALLSVWINRADIQPDDGLAEEVLSFENPYRNLLFWSSYVKKLLLRGLFKESLDALDQSNWKNLKTEDLNLFNIITDFKKLLETYDMLRFSADAKEFLIWKQSMVQLRERAASTSFVEAGIAAEIQELLNITSASSSAILDAADTWYEALFAHYLYQLPSLELLDEYMQVSIDRHPPETVQSWETMCIELLQGKMLSVITSIEMLDKSIATFTSVLMVSAGLLKGYLSVISFTEATLSATIDQMLEDLAFSYLTHRELFPIGIGILIMVNNSNSREVVSELLPRYQITNNDDFEWCLSICAKLKLRQTAVKIYLIQGSKLAAIGYLYEALYCYTEAGDYVKLTQLVWSIFEKLLVGDLQDSTLTAKIRSNEILEPALRQAVSPLAVLDQFLQQKDTVKFKPLFQLFDFTYLPKHYKMGLIMLLEPYLGKRLLSVDELVEFIRVLNQFEKELTPEVLRQGQELCSKKTPGYDFQNRLLAIRQKIGYEMSLNFL
;
A
#
# COMPACT_ATOMS: atom_id res chain seq x y z
N MET A 1 3.15 2.80 52.23
CA MET A 1 1.86 2.49 52.88
C MET A 1 1.51 1.05 52.59
N SER A 2 1.48 0.20 53.61
CA SER A 2 1.19 -1.23 53.49
C SER A 2 -0.32 -1.48 53.45
N LEU A 3 -0.78 -2.35 52.55
CA LEU A 3 -1.92 -3.21 52.79
C LEU A 3 -1.68 -4.56 52.12
N THR A 4 -1.29 -5.54 52.93
CA THR A 4 -1.32 -6.97 52.61
C THR A 4 -2.74 -7.51 52.72
N LYS A 5 -3.16 -8.35 51.77
CA LYS A 5 -3.75 -9.68 52.08
C LYS A 5 -3.76 -10.60 50.86
N THR A 6 -3.22 -11.78 51.12
CA THR A 6 -3.04 -12.97 50.30
C THR A 6 -4.36 -13.65 49.92
N ASN A 7 -4.46 -14.13 48.69
CA ASN A 7 -5.10 -15.42 48.37
C ASN A 7 -4.19 -16.14 47.37
N GLY A 8 -3.63 -17.25 47.81
CA GLY A 8 -2.73 -18.08 47.02
C GLY A 8 -3.50 -18.87 45.96
N VAL A 9 -3.09 -18.67 44.71
CA VAL A 9 -3.01 -19.72 43.70
C VAL A 9 -1.64 -19.56 43.09
N SER A 10 -0.82 -20.61 43.15
CA SER A 10 0.49 -20.64 42.52
C SER A 10 0.32 -20.55 41.01
N LEU A 11 0.46 -19.36 40.45
CA LEU A 11 0.75 -19.19 39.03
C LEU A 11 2.21 -19.61 38.86
N ALA A 12 2.41 -20.82 38.35
CA ALA A 12 3.68 -21.17 37.74
C ALA A 12 3.92 -20.12 36.63
N LEU A 13 4.98 -19.34 36.78
CA LEU A 13 5.56 -18.56 35.70
C LEU A 13 6.03 -19.57 34.65
N ASN A 14 5.18 -19.87 33.67
CA ASN A 14 5.67 -20.39 32.42
C ASN A 14 6.55 -19.29 31.84
N GLN A 15 7.82 -19.62 31.64
CA GLN A 15 8.74 -18.85 30.82
C GLN A 15 8.06 -18.61 29.46
N PRO A 16 8.22 -17.43 28.84
CA PRO A 16 7.79 -17.27 27.46
C PRO A 16 8.59 -18.28 26.65
N ASP A 17 7.89 -19.27 26.08
CA ASP A 17 8.48 -20.11 25.04
C ASP A 17 8.99 -19.15 23.96
N GLU A 18 10.30 -19.22 23.71
CA GLU A 18 10.92 -18.66 22.51
C GLU A 18 10.10 -19.12 21.31
N ILE A 19 9.35 -18.21 20.69
CA ILE A 19 8.71 -18.47 19.40
C ILE A 19 9.83 -18.35 18.37
N ASP A 20 10.71 -19.35 18.34
CA ASP A 20 11.40 -19.72 17.11
C ASP A 20 10.32 -20.24 16.18
N ALA A 21 9.71 -19.34 15.40
CA ALA A 21 8.91 -19.73 14.25
C ALA A 21 9.86 -20.24 13.17
N GLU A 22 10.42 -21.44 13.36
CA GLU A 22 10.97 -22.22 12.25
C GLU A 22 9.85 -22.34 11.20
N LEU A 23 9.98 -21.59 10.11
CA LEU A 23 9.14 -21.76 8.92
C LEU A 23 9.28 -23.21 8.49
N ASP A 24 8.21 -24.00 8.68
CA ASP A 24 8.17 -25.41 8.34
C ASP A 24 8.25 -25.48 6.79
N ILE A 25 9.40 -25.87 6.22
CA ILE A 25 9.60 -25.93 4.77
C ILE A 25 9.22 -27.33 4.26
N ASP A 26 8.39 -27.40 3.23
CA ASP A 26 8.06 -28.67 2.61
C ASP A 26 9.29 -29.27 1.91
N PRO A 27 9.75 -30.48 2.29
CA PRO A 27 10.99 -31.05 1.77
C PRO A 27 10.96 -31.34 0.26
N GLN A 28 9.78 -31.42 -0.36
CA GLN A 28 9.63 -31.65 -1.81
C GLN A 28 9.59 -30.37 -2.63
N SER A 29 8.78 -29.39 -2.22
CA SER A 29 8.62 -28.12 -2.94
C SER A 29 9.62 -27.05 -2.51
N GLN A 30 10.27 -27.22 -1.36
CA GLN A 30 11.15 -26.20 -0.74
C GLN A 30 10.42 -24.87 -0.47
N LEU A 31 9.09 -24.91 -0.35
CA LEU A 31 8.26 -23.76 -0.05
C LEU A 31 7.79 -23.79 1.42
N PRO A 32 7.57 -22.62 2.04
CA PRO A 32 7.04 -22.54 3.39
C PRO A 32 5.62 -23.12 3.48
N ILE A 33 5.38 -23.93 4.51
CA ILE A 33 4.09 -24.55 4.79
C ILE A 33 3.29 -23.62 5.69
N SER A 34 2.20 -23.06 5.14
CA SER A 34 1.18 -22.40 5.95
C SER A 34 0.18 -23.44 6.48
N ARG A 35 -0.03 -23.44 7.80
CA ARG A 35 -1.05 -24.28 8.44
C ARG A 35 -2.35 -23.50 8.54
N LEU A 36 -3.44 -24.11 8.08
CA LEU A 36 -4.77 -23.53 8.22
C LEU A 36 -5.11 -23.32 9.71
N PRO A 37 -5.70 -22.18 10.11
CA PRO A 37 -5.94 -21.80 11.51
C PRO A 37 -7.15 -22.54 12.13
N TYR A 38 -7.40 -23.79 11.73
CA TYR A 38 -8.56 -24.57 12.16
C TYR A 38 -8.13 -25.80 12.95
N ASP A 39 -8.57 -25.87 14.21
CA ASP A 39 -8.40 -27.05 15.07
C ASP A 39 -9.05 -28.32 14.46
N GLU A 40 -10.10 -28.13 13.67
CA GLU A 40 -10.80 -29.19 12.94
C GLU A 40 -10.45 -29.17 11.46
N THR A 41 -9.23 -29.58 11.11
CA THR A 41 -8.81 -29.68 9.71
C THR A 41 -9.73 -30.63 8.92
N PRO A 42 -10.00 -30.33 7.63
CA PRO A 42 -10.89 -31.15 6.79
C PRO A 42 -10.40 -32.59 6.63
N ILE A 43 -9.09 -32.81 6.81
CA ILE A 43 -8.45 -34.11 6.83
C ILE A 43 -7.87 -34.31 8.23
N ALA A 44 -8.37 -35.31 8.96
CA ALA A 44 -7.77 -35.70 10.24
C ALA A 44 -6.39 -36.34 10.00
N LYS A 45 -5.40 -36.01 10.85
CA LYS A 45 -4.08 -36.64 10.80
C LYS A 45 -4.25 -38.16 10.77
N SER A 46 -3.64 -38.82 9.78
CA SER A 46 -3.60 -40.28 9.56
C SER A 46 -4.86 -40.99 9.05
N ASP A 47 -5.93 -40.27 8.66
CA ASP A 47 -7.08 -40.88 7.99
C ASP A 47 -7.09 -40.63 6.48
N LEU A 48 -6.89 -41.69 5.68
CA LEU A 48 -6.99 -41.69 4.21
C LEU A 48 -8.34 -42.26 3.72
N SER A 49 -9.30 -42.49 4.61
CA SER A 49 -10.64 -43.00 4.28
C SER A 49 -11.37 -42.12 3.26
N TRP A 50 -11.19 -40.80 3.34
CA TRP A 50 -11.77 -39.82 2.42
C TRP A 50 -11.36 -40.05 0.96
N LEU A 51 -10.07 -40.34 0.70
CA LEU A 51 -9.56 -40.61 -0.65
C LEU A 51 -10.12 -41.94 -1.18
N LYS A 52 -10.23 -42.96 -0.31
CA LYS A 52 -10.83 -44.27 -0.64
C LYS A 52 -12.34 -44.17 -0.96
N ASN A 53 -13.02 -43.18 -0.40
CA ASN A 53 -14.42 -42.89 -0.65
C ASN A 53 -14.65 -42.06 -1.94
N GLY A 54 -13.61 -41.80 -2.72
CA GLY A 54 -13.72 -41.03 -3.97
C GLY A 54 -13.98 -39.54 -3.73
N ARG A 55 -13.52 -39.01 -2.59
CA ARG A 55 -13.61 -37.59 -2.24
C ARG A 55 -12.30 -36.89 -2.60
N THR A 56 -12.41 -35.66 -3.08
CA THR A 56 -11.29 -34.82 -3.49
C THR A 56 -11.35 -33.49 -2.76
N LEU A 57 -10.18 -32.99 -2.37
CA LEU A 57 -10.03 -31.66 -1.80
C LEU A 57 -10.03 -30.64 -2.94
N GLN A 58 -10.93 -29.68 -2.89
CA GLN A 58 -11.03 -28.62 -3.88
C GLN A 58 -10.76 -27.26 -3.22
N PHE A 59 -10.15 -26.38 -4.02
CA PHE A 59 -9.85 -25.01 -3.68
C PHE A 59 -10.58 -24.11 -4.67
N SER A 60 -11.28 -23.12 -4.15
CA SER A 60 -11.84 -22.03 -4.95
C SER A 60 -11.30 -20.71 -4.43
N LEU A 61 -10.53 -20.01 -5.25
CA LEU A 61 -10.04 -18.67 -4.92
C LEU A 61 -11.14 -17.63 -5.20
N ASP A 62 -11.23 -16.62 -4.35
CA ASP A 62 -11.97 -15.41 -4.70
C ASP A 62 -11.27 -14.74 -5.90
N ARG A 63 -12.05 -14.16 -6.79
CA ARG A 63 -11.56 -13.44 -7.96
C ARG A 63 -11.08 -12.03 -7.65
N SER A 64 -11.27 -11.58 -6.40
CA SER A 64 -11.14 -10.17 -6.02
C SER A 64 -10.28 -9.94 -4.78
N HIS A 65 -9.98 -10.98 -4.00
CA HIS A 65 -9.20 -10.88 -2.77
C HIS A 65 -8.26 -12.08 -2.66
N ASP A 66 -7.21 -11.94 -1.86
CA ASP A 66 -6.26 -13.01 -1.53
C ASP A 66 -6.87 -13.99 -0.50
N SER A 67 -8.14 -14.33 -0.69
CA SER A 67 -8.88 -15.27 0.12
C SER A 67 -9.52 -16.33 -0.77
N GLY A 68 -9.74 -17.49 -0.21
CA GLY A 68 -10.35 -18.60 -0.89
C GLY A 68 -11.16 -19.44 0.06
N VAL A 69 -11.83 -20.43 -0.51
CA VAL A 69 -12.58 -21.43 0.23
C VAL A 69 -12.10 -22.79 -0.18
N LEU A 70 -11.78 -23.58 0.84
CA LEU A 70 -11.44 -24.98 0.72
C LEU A 70 -12.66 -25.82 1.12
N PHE A 71 -12.95 -26.84 0.31
CA PHE A 71 -14.06 -27.75 0.57
C PHE A 71 -13.79 -29.14 0.01
N LEU A 72 -14.51 -30.13 0.54
CA LEU A 72 -14.46 -31.51 0.04
C LEU A 72 -15.57 -31.73 -0.98
N SER A 73 -15.25 -32.35 -2.11
CA SER A 73 -16.20 -32.69 -3.16
C SER A 73 -16.07 -34.17 -3.55
N SER A 74 -17.06 -34.71 -4.26
CA SER A 74 -16.98 -36.06 -4.85
C SER A 74 -17.65 -36.08 -6.20
N ASP A 75 -17.00 -36.72 -7.19
CA ASP A 75 -17.52 -36.83 -8.57
C ASP A 75 -18.70 -37.81 -8.70
N GLN A 76 -19.03 -38.56 -7.63
CA GLN A 76 -20.15 -39.50 -7.61
C GLN A 76 -21.18 -39.06 -6.56
N GLU A 77 -22.27 -38.41 -6.99
CA GLU A 77 -23.40 -38.00 -6.12
C GLU A 77 -23.93 -39.15 -5.25
N SER A 78 -23.85 -40.39 -5.73
CA SER A 78 -24.29 -41.60 -5.04
C SER A 78 -23.39 -42.09 -3.90
N LYS A 79 -22.23 -41.45 -3.67
CA LYS A 79 -21.30 -41.74 -2.56
C LYS A 79 -21.21 -40.62 -1.52
N MET A 80 -22.03 -39.58 -1.64
CA MET A 80 -22.20 -38.55 -0.59
C MET A 80 -23.08 -39.04 0.57
N ASP A 81 -22.85 -40.25 1.08
CA ASP A 81 -23.29 -40.55 2.45
C ASP A 81 -22.37 -39.74 3.38
N VAL A 82 -22.90 -38.60 3.83
CA VAL A 82 -22.22 -37.68 4.74
C VAL A 82 -21.92 -38.43 6.03
N GLN A 83 -20.65 -38.71 6.28
CA GLN A 83 -20.24 -39.44 7.49
C GLN A 83 -19.92 -38.49 8.65
N ASN A 84 -19.63 -37.22 8.37
CA ASN A 84 -19.23 -36.23 9.39
C ASN A 84 -19.61 -34.79 9.01
N ASP A 85 -19.93 -33.97 10.02
CA ASP A 85 -20.24 -32.53 9.85
C ASP A 85 -19.06 -31.73 9.29
N ARG A 86 -17.81 -32.22 9.46
CA ARG A 86 -16.59 -31.63 8.89
C ARG A 86 -16.59 -31.59 7.37
N GLU A 87 -17.26 -32.54 6.73
CA GLU A 87 -17.32 -32.66 5.27
C GLU A 87 -18.28 -31.65 4.62
N ARG A 88 -19.12 -30.98 5.43
CA ARG A 88 -20.03 -29.92 4.99
C ARG A 88 -19.47 -28.51 5.23
N LYS A 89 -18.35 -28.40 5.95
CA LYS A 89 -17.78 -27.10 6.30
C LYS A 89 -17.05 -26.53 5.08
N LEU A 90 -17.26 -25.24 4.88
CA LEU A 90 -16.42 -24.41 4.04
C LEU A 90 -15.32 -23.86 4.92
N TYR A 91 -14.08 -24.03 4.49
CA TYR A 91 -12.90 -23.58 5.21
C TYR A 91 -12.34 -22.36 4.48
N PRO A 92 -12.68 -21.13 4.92
CA PRO A 92 -12.05 -19.96 4.34
C PRO A 92 -10.55 -20.00 4.61
N PHE A 93 -9.74 -19.54 3.68
CA PHE A 93 -8.32 -19.38 3.91
C PHE A 93 -7.87 -18.10 3.25
N ASP A 94 -6.88 -17.47 3.85
CA ASP A 94 -6.19 -16.35 3.24
C ASP A 94 -4.88 -16.86 2.66
N ILE A 95 -4.52 -16.39 1.48
CA ILE A 95 -3.18 -16.60 0.94
C ILE A 95 -2.28 -15.72 1.81
N PRO A 96 -1.23 -16.29 2.45
CA PRO A 96 -0.25 -15.47 3.18
C PRO A 96 0.31 -14.44 2.20
N SER A 97 -0.06 -13.19 2.39
CA SER A 97 0.46 -12.09 1.59
C SER A 97 1.72 -11.59 2.28
N ASN A 98 2.84 -11.58 1.56
CA ASN A 98 4.05 -10.88 2.00
C ASN A 98 3.89 -9.35 1.84
N MET A 99 2.72 -8.85 1.44
CA MET A 99 2.42 -7.43 1.39
C MET A 99 1.91 -6.95 2.75
N ASP A 100 2.59 -5.93 3.26
CA ASP A 100 2.10 -5.14 4.38
C ASP A 100 0.86 -4.34 3.94
N THR A 101 -0.25 -4.49 4.66
CA THR A 101 -1.51 -3.78 4.37
C THR A 101 -1.79 -2.68 5.39
N SER A 102 -0.82 -2.28 6.20
CA SER A 102 -1.02 -1.25 7.21
C SER A 102 -1.19 0.15 6.57
N GLU A 103 -1.93 1.04 7.25
CA GLU A 103 -2.19 2.40 6.75
C GLU A 103 -0.87 3.18 6.56
N GLU A 104 0.11 2.96 7.43
CA GLU A 104 1.43 3.58 7.35
C GLU A 104 2.19 3.14 6.09
N TYR A 105 2.12 1.85 5.75
CA TYR A 105 2.73 1.33 4.54
C TYR A 105 2.06 1.87 3.28
N VAL A 106 0.73 2.02 3.28
CA VAL A 106 0.00 2.67 2.17
C VAL A 106 0.43 4.13 1.99
N GLN A 107 0.63 4.88 3.07
CA GLN A 107 1.15 6.25 3.01
C GLN A 107 2.59 6.32 2.48
N PHE A 108 3.44 5.39 2.91
CA PHE A 108 4.78 5.21 2.37
C PHE A 108 4.72 4.97 0.85
N LEU A 109 3.96 3.97 0.40
CA LEU A 109 3.83 3.65 -1.03
C LEU A 109 3.26 4.80 -1.85
N THR A 110 2.32 5.57 -1.30
CA THR A 110 1.79 6.78 -1.95
C THR A 110 2.90 7.81 -2.19
N THR A 111 3.76 8.02 -1.18
CA THR A 111 4.89 8.94 -1.27
C THR A 111 5.92 8.46 -2.30
N ILE A 112 6.25 7.17 -2.28
CA ILE A 112 7.18 6.56 -3.25
C ILE A 112 6.62 6.67 -4.66
N TYR A 113 5.35 6.31 -4.88
CA TYR A 113 4.72 6.40 -6.20
C TYR A 113 4.80 7.83 -6.78
N HIS A 114 4.44 8.85 -6.00
CA HIS A 114 4.53 10.25 -6.44
C HIS A 114 5.98 10.68 -6.73
N THR A 115 6.93 10.20 -5.94
CA THR A 115 8.35 10.48 -6.14
C THR A 115 8.86 9.89 -7.46
N PHE A 116 8.35 8.72 -7.84
CA PHE A 116 8.72 8.00 -9.06
C PHE A 116 7.90 8.36 -10.31
N GLU A 117 6.81 9.10 -10.16
CA GLU A 117 5.93 9.53 -11.27
C GLU A 117 6.70 10.12 -12.47
N PRO A 118 7.73 10.99 -12.29
CA PRO A 118 8.52 11.51 -13.40
C PRO A 118 9.31 10.45 -14.16
N LEU A 119 9.80 9.41 -13.47
CA LEU A 119 10.58 8.32 -14.07
C LEU A 119 9.68 7.29 -14.76
N LEU A 120 8.48 7.05 -14.22
CA LEU A 120 7.54 6.07 -14.76
C LEU A 120 6.79 6.60 -15.99
N THR A 121 6.56 7.91 -16.08
CA THR A 121 5.81 8.52 -17.18
C THR A 121 6.47 8.22 -18.53
N ASN A 122 5.74 7.52 -19.42
CA ASN A 122 6.23 7.09 -20.73
C ASN A 122 7.53 6.25 -20.66
N GLN A 123 7.74 5.54 -19.55
CA GLN A 123 8.94 4.72 -19.34
C GLN A 123 10.25 5.52 -19.43
N ALA A 124 10.24 6.79 -19.00
CA ALA A 124 11.39 7.69 -19.06
C ALA A 124 12.65 7.09 -18.40
N TYR A 125 12.47 6.24 -17.39
CA TYR A 125 13.54 5.51 -16.71
C TYR A 125 14.47 4.71 -17.66
N LYS A 126 13.98 4.28 -18.83
CA LYS A 126 14.79 3.54 -19.83
C LYS A 126 15.80 4.43 -20.55
N HIS A 127 15.50 5.71 -20.68
CA HIS A 127 16.30 6.71 -21.41
C HIS A 127 16.87 7.79 -20.48
N PHE A 128 16.86 7.50 -19.18
CA PHE A 128 17.31 8.43 -18.16
C PHE A 128 18.83 8.39 -17.96
N SER A 129 19.51 7.38 -18.49
CA SER A 129 20.91 7.12 -18.22
C SER A 129 21.84 8.17 -18.83
N GLU A 130 23.06 8.25 -18.30
CA GLU A 130 24.10 9.21 -18.71
C GLU A 130 24.64 8.92 -20.11
N ASP A 131 24.57 7.67 -20.60
CA ASP A 131 25.12 7.27 -21.90
C ASP A 131 24.10 7.24 -23.05
N ASP A 132 22.86 7.68 -22.85
CA ASP A 132 21.91 7.73 -23.98
C ASP A 132 22.42 8.67 -25.06
N GLU A 133 22.68 8.13 -26.25
CA GLU A 133 23.28 8.84 -27.39
C GLU A 133 22.51 10.12 -27.76
N GLU A 134 21.20 10.15 -27.49
CA GLU A 134 20.33 11.33 -27.67
C GLU A 134 20.69 12.51 -26.74
N SER A 135 21.23 12.21 -25.54
CA SER A 135 21.70 13.23 -24.58
C SER A 135 23.05 13.84 -24.98
N ASN A 136 23.79 13.17 -25.88
CA ASN A 136 25.15 13.53 -26.27
C ASN A 136 25.23 14.41 -27.54
N PHE A 137 24.10 14.77 -28.13
CA PHE A 137 24.02 15.72 -29.24
C PHE A 137 23.72 17.14 -28.74
N GLY A 138 24.73 18.03 -28.73
CA GLY A 138 24.52 19.42 -28.32
C GLY A 138 25.79 20.17 -27.90
N VAL A 139 25.61 21.29 -27.22
CA VAL A 139 26.71 22.08 -26.65
C VAL A 139 27.23 21.38 -25.40
N LEU A 140 28.55 21.13 -25.33
CA LEU A 140 29.21 20.41 -24.22
C LEU A 140 28.83 20.93 -22.82
N SER A 141 28.65 22.24 -22.66
CA SER A 141 28.25 22.82 -21.37
C SER A 141 26.81 22.43 -20.96
N GLN A 142 25.89 22.35 -21.91
CA GLN A 142 24.50 21.96 -21.66
C GLN A 142 24.38 20.46 -21.42
N ILE A 143 25.21 19.65 -22.08
CA ILE A 143 25.26 18.19 -21.86
C ILE A 143 25.74 17.90 -20.43
N GLN A 144 26.81 18.57 -19.98
CA GLN A 144 27.32 18.43 -18.60
C GLN A 144 26.31 18.90 -17.55
N GLU A 145 25.59 19.99 -17.83
CA GLU A 145 24.52 20.50 -16.97
C GLU A 145 23.37 19.49 -16.87
N ASN A 146 22.91 18.93 -18.00
CA ASN A 146 21.85 17.92 -18.03
C ASN A 146 22.25 16.62 -17.31
N ILE A 147 23.50 16.15 -17.46
CA ILE A 147 24.00 14.97 -16.74
C ILE A 147 23.97 15.23 -15.23
N LYS A 148 24.42 16.42 -14.82
CA LYS A 148 24.39 16.83 -13.41
C LYS A 148 22.97 16.93 -12.86
N GLU A 149 22.04 17.51 -13.62
CA GLU A 149 20.62 17.59 -13.24
C GLU A 149 19.97 16.20 -13.13
N LYS A 150 20.25 15.30 -14.07
CA LYS A 150 19.81 13.90 -14.01
C LYS A 150 20.33 13.21 -12.74
N LYS A 151 21.63 13.32 -12.47
CA LYS A 151 22.25 12.75 -11.25
C LYS A 151 21.65 13.33 -9.97
N GLN A 152 21.43 14.64 -9.91
CA GLN A 152 20.79 15.31 -8.77
C GLN A 152 19.33 14.84 -8.58
N THR A 153 18.61 14.60 -9.68
CA THR A 153 17.25 14.07 -9.63
C THR A 153 17.25 12.66 -9.03
N LEU A 154 18.13 11.77 -9.49
CA LEU A 154 18.26 10.41 -8.94
C LEU A 154 18.68 10.42 -7.45
N GLN A 155 19.61 11.29 -7.08
CA GLN A 155 20.02 11.51 -5.68
C GLN A 155 18.86 11.95 -4.80
N SER A 156 18.05 12.90 -5.29
CA SER A 156 16.88 13.39 -4.59
C SER A 156 15.86 12.28 -4.38
N ILE A 157 15.56 11.50 -5.44
CA ILE A 157 14.65 10.36 -5.35
C ILE A 157 15.16 9.34 -4.33
N MET A 158 16.43 8.92 -4.42
CA MET A 158 17.02 7.96 -3.48
C MET A 158 16.95 8.46 -2.03
N SER A 159 17.24 9.74 -1.80
CA SER A 159 17.17 10.35 -0.47
C SER A 159 15.74 10.37 0.08
N ILE A 160 14.74 10.63 -0.77
CA ILE A 160 13.32 10.57 -0.39
C ILE A 160 12.93 9.13 -0.04
N VAL A 161 13.32 8.13 -0.86
CA VAL A 161 13.04 6.71 -0.56
C VAL A 161 13.61 6.31 0.81
N ILE A 162 14.87 6.64 1.07
CA ILE A 162 15.55 6.32 2.34
C ILE A 162 14.85 7.02 3.51
N ASN A 163 14.50 8.30 3.39
CA ASN A 163 13.84 9.03 4.46
C ASN A 163 12.42 8.54 4.71
N SER A 164 11.63 8.29 3.66
CA SER A 164 10.29 7.73 3.80
C SER A 164 10.31 6.33 4.42
N LEU A 165 11.33 5.51 4.13
CA LEU A 165 11.49 4.19 4.77
C LEU A 165 11.88 4.33 6.26
N LYS A 166 12.76 5.28 6.60
CA LYS A 166 13.06 5.62 8.01
C LYS A 166 11.83 6.07 8.78
N ASP A 167 11.00 6.90 8.16
CA ASP A 167 9.76 7.41 8.76
C ASP A 167 8.75 6.27 8.96
N LEU A 168 8.63 5.36 7.99
CA LEU A 168 7.81 4.15 8.11
C LEU A 168 8.24 3.27 9.29
N ILE A 169 9.53 2.95 9.37
CA ILE A 169 10.07 2.13 10.47
C ILE A 169 9.84 2.81 11.82
N SER A 170 10.10 4.12 11.90
CA SER A 170 9.89 4.88 13.14
C SER A 170 8.42 4.88 13.57
N THR A 171 7.49 5.05 12.63
CA THR A 171 6.05 5.05 12.91
C THR A 171 5.57 3.68 13.35
N LYS A 172 5.99 2.61 12.66
CA LYS A 172 5.65 1.23 13.02
C LYS A 172 6.23 0.82 14.36
N SER A 173 7.46 1.21 14.67
CA SER A 173 8.10 0.92 15.96
C SER A 173 7.38 1.58 17.15
N ILE A 174 6.72 2.73 16.93
CA ILE A 174 5.89 3.38 17.95
C ILE A 174 4.57 2.61 18.15
N ASN A 175 3.98 2.10 17.07
CA ASN A 175 2.69 1.42 17.10
C ASN A 175 2.80 -0.05 17.56
N ASP A 176 3.92 -0.72 17.31
CA ASP A 176 4.24 -2.07 17.81
C ASP A 176 5.55 -2.10 18.62
N PRO A 177 5.51 -1.71 19.90
CA PRO A 177 6.71 -1.68 20.76
C PRO A 177 7.22 -3.08 21.16
N ASN A 178 6.47 -4.15 20.87
CA ASN A 178 6.86 -5.52 21.18
C ASN A 178 7.54 -6.23 20.01
N PHE A 179 7.73 -5.55 18.87
CA PHE A 179 8.35 -6.11 17.66
C PHE A 179 7.76 -7.46 17.24
N GLN A 180 6.43 -7.59 17.32
CA GLN A 180 5.74 -8.80 16.87
C GLN A 180 5.63 -8.83 15.35
N GLU A 181 5.64 -7.66 14.69
CA GLU A 181 5.65 -7.55 13.24
C GLU A 181 7.03 -7.88 12.63
N THR A 182 7.11 -9.00 11.91
CA THR A 182 8.30 -9.41 11.13
C THR A 182 8.71 -8.37 10.08
N PHE A 183 7.78 -7.54 9.62
CA PHE A 183 8.03 -6.52 8.59
C PHE A 183 9.04 -5.45 9.01
N ILE A 184 9.10 -5.08 10.30
CA ILE A 184 10.05 -4.06 10.79
C ILE A 184 11.49 -4.51 10.54
N PHE A 185 11.78 -5.79 10.81
CA PHE A 185 13.09 -6.38 10.56
C PHE A 185 13.45 -6.34 9.07
N ASN A 186 12.52 -6.77 8.21
CA ASN A 186 12.70 -6.74 6.76
C ASN A 186 13.01 -5.32 6.26
N TYR A 187 12.31 -4.30 6.78
CA TYR A 187 12.52 -2.91 6.38
C TYR A 187 13.88 -2.36 6.82
N GLU A 188 14.38 -2.72 8.01
CA GLU A 188 15.72 -2.33 8.44
C GLU A 188 16.82 -3.01 7.60
N GLU A 189 16.65 -4.29 7.26
CA GLU A 189 17.58 -4.98 6.36
C GLU A 189 17.65 -4.31 4.98
N ILE A 190 16.50 -4.01 4.38
CA ILE A 190 16.42 -3.29 3.10
C ILE A 190 17.07 -1.92 3.22
N LEU A 191 16.81 -1.19 4.31
CA LEU A 191 17.33 0.15 4.51
C LEU A 191 18.86 0.17 4.61
N ASN A 192 19.47 -0.84 5.24
CA ASN A 192 20.93 -0.98 5.28
C ASN A 192 21.51 -1.14 3.87
N VAL A 193 20.87 -1.96 3.03
CA VAL A 193 21.27 -2.14 1.63
C VAL A 193 21.09 -0.85 0.81
N LEU A 194 19.97 -0.15 0.99
CA LEU A 194 19.70 1.12 0.28
C LEU A 194 20.66 2.24 0.71
N ASN A 195 21.06 2.32 1.98
CA ASN A 195 22.05 3.29 2.43
C ASN A 195 23.42 3.04 1.77
N LEU A 196 23.84 1.77 1.65
CA LEU A 196 25.08 1.43 0.92
C LEU A 196 24.96 1.75 -0.57
N LEU A 197 23.85 1.38 -1.20
CA LEU A 197 23.56 1.70 -2.60
C LEU A 197 23.66 3.21 -2.86
N ASN A 198 23.10 4.02 -1.96
CA ASN A 198 23.20 5.46 -2.02
C ASN A 198 24.64 5.96 -1.89
N ALA A 199 25.40 5.46 -0.91
CA ALA A 199 26.77 5.88 -0.65
C ALA A 199 27.74 5.53 -1.80
N VAL A 200 27.55 4.40 -2.47
CA VAL A 200 28.47 3.93 -3.52
C VAL A 200 28.10 4.52 -4.88
N TYR A 201 26.82 4.47 -5.27
CA TYR A 201 26.41 4.70 -6.65
C TYR A 201 25.66 6.01 -6.89
N PHE A 202 24.85 6.46 -5.94
CA PHE A 202 24.01 7.65 -6.15
C PHE A 202 24.68 8.92 -5.63
N SER A 203 25.45 8.88 -4.55
CA SER A 203 26.03 10.07 -3.93
C SER A 203 27.06 10.80 -4.79
N ASN A 204 27.37 12.03 -4.37
CA ASN A 204 28.57 12.71 -4.85
C ASN A 204 29.81 12.06 -4.24
N GLU A 205 30.95 12.15 -4.93
CA GLU A 205 32.22 11.61 -4.44
C GLU A 205 32.59 12.26 -3.09
N GLU A 206 32.34 13.57 -2.97
CA GLU A 206 32.61 14.37 -1.77
C GLU A 206 31.90 13.83 -0.52
N GLU A 207 30.68 13.34 -0.66
CA GLU A 207 29.84 12.91 0.47
C GLU A 207 30.07 11.45 0.86
N ARG A 208 30.82 10.68 0.06
CA ARG A 208 30.91 9.22 0.17
C ARG A 208 31.44 8.74 1.51
N ILE A 209 32.52 9.33 2.03
CA ILE A 209 33.09 8.94 3.33
C ILE A 209 32.05 9.15 4.45
N ALA A 210 31.36 10.28 4.43
CA ALA A 210 30.34 10.62 5.41
C ALA A 210 29.15 9.64 5.32
N LEU A 211 28.68 9.31 4.11
CA LEU A 211 27.57 8.38 3.91
C LEU A 211 27.91 6.94 4.30
N LEU A 212 29.15 6.48 4.03
CA LEU A 212 29.62 5.17 4.48
C LEU A 212 29.73 5.10 6.02
N SER A 213 30.16 6.18 6.66
CA SER A 213 30.14 6.28 8.13
C SER A 213 28.72 6.20 8.68
N VAL A 214 27.78 6.93 8.07
CA VAL A 214 26.35 6.87 8.47
C VAL A 214 25.78 5.47 8.27
N TRP A 215 26.13 4.80 7.18
CA TRP A 215 25.67 3.44 6.89
C TRP A 215 26.11 2.45 7.98
N ILE A 216 27.40 2.41 8.32
CA ILE A 216 27.94 1.47 9.31
C ILE A 216 27.39 1.72 10.71
N ASN A 217 27.33 2.99 11.11
CA ASN A 217 26.83 3.37 12.43
C ASN A 217 25.31 3.21 12.59
N ARG A 218 24.59 3.00 11.48
CA ARG A 218 23.17 2.62 11.50
C ARG A 218 22.98 1.11 11.48
N ALA A 219 23.74 0.40 10.64
CA ALA A 219 23.56 -1.03 10.44
C ALA A 219 23.76 -1.83 11.74
N ASP A 220 24.69 -1.37 12.57
CA ASP A 220 24.94 -1.92 13.89
C ASP A 220 25.36 -0.78 14.82
N ILE A 221 24.60 -0.57 15.90
CA ILE A 221 24.84 0.53 16.84
C ILE A 221 25.95 0.10 17.81
N GLN A 222 27.18 0.53 17.51
CA GLN A 222 28.36 0.34 18.34
C GLN A 222 29.18 1.63 18.41
N PRO A 223 29.91 1.87 19.52
CA PRO A 223 30.00 1.04 20.72
C PRO A 223 28.70 1.03 21.53
N ASP A 224 28.40 -0.09 22.19
CA ASP A 224 27.26 -0.23 23.11
C ASP A 224 27.28 0.89 24.16
N ASP A 225 26.12 1.52 24.41
CA ASP A 225 25.93 2.54 25.43
C ASP A 225 26.40 2.04 26.81
N GLY A 226 26.25 0.74 27.10
CA GLY A 226 26.78 0.13 28.32
C GLY A 226 28.30 0.19 28.43
N LEU A 227 29.03 0.00 27.32
CA LEU A 227 30.49 0.13 27.29
C LEU A 227 30.91 1.59 27.47
N ALA A 228 30.20 2.53 26.85
CA ALA A 228 30.46 3.95 27.01
C ALA A 228 30.28 4.40 28.47
N GLU A 229 29.19 3.99 29.13
CA GLU A 229 28.94 4.28 30.55
C GLU A 229 29.99 3.65 31.47
N GLU A 230 30.34 2.37 31.25
CA GLU A 230 31.34 1.68 32.07
C GLU A 230 32.68 2.43 32.03
N VAL A 231 33.15 2.78 30.83
CA VAL A 231 34.45 3.40 30.61
C VAL A 231 34.48 4.86 31.09
N LEU A 232 33.42 5.65 30.83
CA LEU A 232 33.38 7.08 31.16
C LEU A 232 33.01 7.34 32.63
N SER A 233 32.51 6.35 33.37
CA SER A 233 32.21 6.47 34.80
C SER A 233 33.43 6.67 35.70
N PHE A 234 34.63 6.34 35.22
CA PHE A 234 35.88 6.49 35.96
C PHE A 234 36.29 7.97 36.09
N GLU A 235 36.89 8.36 37.23
CA GLU A 235 37.35 9.74 37.48
C GLU A 235 38.44 10.19 36.49
N ASN A 236 39.27 9.24 36.03
CA ASN A 236 40.29 9.44 35.00
C ASN A 236 40.17 8.34 33.92
N PRO A 237 39.22 8.46 32.97
CA PRO A 237 38.98 7.43 31.95
C PRO A 237 40.23 7.07 31.14
N TYR A 238 41.15 8.02 30.90
CA TYR A 238 42.39 7.79 30.15
C TYR A 238 43.32 6.74 30.78
N ARG A 239 43.19 6.45 32.08
CA ARG A 239 43.99 5.43 32.77
C ARG A 239 43.42 4.03 32.62
N ASN A 240 42.16 3.90 32.22
CA ASN A 240 41.54 2.62 31.94
C ASN A 240 42.01 2.14 30.55
N LEU A 241 42.59 0.94 30.46
CA LEU A 241 43.02 0.37 29.18
C LEU A 241 41.82 0.12 28.24
N LEU A 242 40.63 -0.14 28.77
CA LEU A 242 39.41 -0.33 27.98
C LEU A 242 39.00 0.93 27.22
N PHE A 243 39.35 2.11 27.75
CA PHE A 243 39.12 3.39 27.07
C PHE A 243 39.84 3.44 25.72
N TRP A 244 41.11 3.03 25.68
CA TRP A 244 41.89 3.06 24.45
C TRP A 244 41.66 1.82 23.58
N SER A 245 41.73 0.63 24.19
CA SER A 245 41.72 -0.65 23.49
C SER A 245 40.38 -0.99 22.85
N SER A 246 39.26 -0.52 23.42
CA SER A 246 37.91 -0.87 22.95
C SER A 246 37.13 0.38 22.54
N TYR A 247 36.94 1.34 23.45
CA TYR A 247 36.04 2.47 23.19
C TYR A 247 36.57 3.43 22.11
N VAL A 248 37.74 4.04 22.30
CA VAL A 248 38.35 4.95 21.31
C VAL A 248 38.69 4.20 20.02
N LYS A 249 39.15 2.95 20.11
CA LYS A 249 39.43 2.10 18.95
C LYS A 249 38.21 1.92 18.05
N LYS A 250 37.05 1.55 18.62
CA LYS A 250 35.78 1.41 17.87
C LYS A 250 35.32 2.73 17.26
N LEU A 251 35.39 3.83 18.02
CA LEU A 251 35.02 5.16 17.49
C LEU A 251 35.86 5.55 16.27
N LEU A 252 37.16 5.27 16.29
CA LEU A 252 38.05 5.57 15.16
C LEU A 252 37.78 4.66 13.95
N LEU A 253 37.63 3.35 14.14
CA LEU A 253 37.32 2.42 13.05
C LEU A 253 36.02 2.78 12.31
N ARG A 254 35.03 3.33 13.04
CA ARG A 254 33.73 3.74 12.50
C ARG A 254 33.65 5.20 12.06
N GLY A 255 34.75 5.94 12.15
CA GLY A 255 34.83 7.34 11.73
C GLY A 255 34.06 8.32 12.63
N LEU A 256 33.73 7.93 13.87
CA LEU A 256 33.07 8.76 14.87
C LEU A 256 34.08 9.70 15.53
N PHE A 257 34.68 10.58 14.72
CA PHE A 257 35.77 11.46 15.16
C PHE A 257 35.30 12.48 16.21
N LYS A 258 34.08 12.98 16.10
CA LYS A 258 33.56 13.97 17.04
C LYS A 258 33.39 13.36 18.43
N GLU A 259 32.77 12.19 18.49
CA GLU A 259 32.57 11.41 19.70
C GLU A 259 33.93 11.00 20.31
N SER A 260 34.91 10.65 19.47
CA SER A 260 36.28 10.35 19.92
C SER A 260 36.97 11.58 20.53
N LEU A 261 36.83 12.76 19.91
CA LEU A 261 37.39 14.02 20.43
C LEU A 261 36.72 14.44 21.74
N ASP A 262 35.40 14.32 21.83
CA ASP A 262 34.62 14.61 23.04
C ASP A 262 35.02 13.66 24.18
N ALA A 263 35.16 12.36 23.89
CA ALA A 263 35.64 11.36 24.84
C ALA A 263 37.07 11.68 25.33
N LEU A 264 37.96 12.09 24.43
CA LEU A 264 39.30 12.53 24.81
C LEU A 264 39.23 13.76 25.71
N ASP A 265 38.43 14.77 25.40
CA ASP A 265 38.33 15.96 26.26
C ASP A 265 37.74 15.68 27.65
N GLN A 266 36.81 14.73 27.76
CA GLN A 266 36.23 14.28 29.03
C GLN A 266 37.18 13.39 29.85
N SER A 267 38.15 12.75 29.22
CA SER A 267 39.02 11.77 29.88
C SER A 267 40.02 12.36 30.87
N ASN A 268 40.14 13.68 31.03
CA ASN A 268 41.09 14.36 31.94
C ASN A 268 42.60 14.05 31.70
N TRP A 269 42.99 13.61 30.51
CA TRP A 269 44.38 13.31 30.12
C TRP A 269 45.37 14.49 30.29
N LYS A 270 44.88 15.72 30.48
CA LYS A 270 45.72 16.91 30.75
C LYS A 270 46.59 16.77 32.00
N ASN A 271 46.20 15.91 32.95
CA ASN A 271 46.98 15.57 34.13
C ASN A 271 48.34 14.92 33.78
N LEU A 272 48.46 14.29 32.59
CA LEU A 272 49.71 13.74 32.09
C LEU A 272 50.80 14.80 31.86
N LYS A 273 50.46 16.08 31.74
CA LYS A 273 51.44 17.16 31.57
C LYS A 273 52.48 17.19 32.71
N THR A 274 52.08 16.77 33.90
CA THR A 274 52.96 16.67 35.08
C THR A 274 53.55 15.27 35.30
N GLU A 275 52.90 14.23 34.78
CA GLU A 275 53.28 12.83 35.03
C GLU A 275 54.16 12.25 33.91
N ASP A 276 53.79 12.46 32.64
CA ASP A 276 54.54 12.04 31.45
C ASP A 276 54.37 13.07 30.32
N LEU A 277 55.35 13.98 30.20
CA LEU A 277 55.36 15.05 29.20
C LEU A 277 55.42 14.49 27.77
N ASN A 278 56.08 13.36 27.55
CA ASN A 278 56.21 12.77 26.22
C ASN A 278 54.87 12.22 25.75
N LEU A 279 54.19 11.46 26.63
CA LEU A 279 52.86 10.92 26.35
C LEU A 279 51.84 12.04 26.13
N PHE A 280 51.87 13.08 26.96
CA PHE A 280 51.02 14.26 26.80
C PHE A 280 51.18 14.94 25.43
N ASN A 281 52.43 15.10 24.95
CA ASN A 281 52.69 15.70 23.65
C ASN A 281 52.17 14.83 22.49
N ILE A 282 52.35 13.50 22.58
CA ILE A 282 51.85 12.57 21.56
C ILE A 282 50.32 12.61 21.50
N ILE A 283 49.62 12.56 22.65
CA ILE A 283 48.16 12.65 22.69
C ILE A 283 47.68 14.01 22.15
N THR A 284 48.39 15.09 22.46
CA THR A 284 48.05 16.43 21.94
C THR A 284 48.18 16.50 20.42
N ASP A 285 49.27 16.00 19.88
CA ASP A 285 49.52 15.99 18.43
C ASP A 285 48.54 15.03 17.73
N PHE A 286 48.23 13.88 18.33
CA PHE A 286 47.22 12.94 17.84
C PHE A 286 45.83 13.58 17.78
N LYS A 287 45.39 14.21 18.88
CA LYS A 287 44.11 14.92 18.96
C LYS A 287 43.98 15.98 17.86
N LYS A 288 45.01 16.80 17.68
CA LYS A 288 45.01 17.84 16.63
C LYS A 288 44.87 17.24 15.23
N LEU A 289 45.54 16.13 14.95
CA LEU A 289 45.42 15.48 13.63
C LEU A 289 44.01 14.90 13.41
N LEU A 290 43.38 14.36 14.45
CA LEU A 290 41.97 13.94 14.39
C LEU A 290 41.03 15.13 14.16
N GLU A 291 41.26 16.28 14.82
CA GLU A 291 40.47 17.52 14.62
C GLU A 291 40.54 18.04 13.17
N THR A 292 41.63 17.76 12.46
CA THR A 292 41.82 18.18 11.06
C THR A 292 41.30 17.19 10.02
N TYR A 293 40.72 16.06 10.44
CA TYR A 293 40.18 15.09 9.48
C TYR A 293 38.91 15.64 8.84
N ASP A 294 38.97 15.94 7.54
CA ASP A 294 37.84 16.48 6.78
C ASP A 294 37.26 15.40 5.86
N MET A 295 36.14 14.80 6.28
CA MET A 295 35.46 13.74 5.54
C MET A 295 35.01 14.16 4.14
N LEU A 296 34.72 15.45 3.92
CA LEU A 296 34.19 15.95 2.65
C LEU A 296 35.30 16.32 1.67
N ARG A 297 36.41 16.87 2.18
CA ARG A 297 37.56 17.22 1.33
C ARG A 297 38.40 16.01 0.97
N PHE A 298 38.61 15.09 1.90
CA PHE A 298 39.50 13.95 1.68
C PHE A 298 38.95 12.90 0.71
N SER A 299 37.63 12.86 0.54
CA SER A 299 36.98 12.05 -0.49
C SER A 299 37.17 12.63 -1.90
N ALA A 300 37.35 13.95 -2.02
CA ALA A 300 37.47 14.66 -3.30
C ALA A 300 38.93 14.92 -3.72
N ASP A 301 39.79 15.32 -2.77
CA ASP A 301 41.20 15.62 -3.00
C ASP A 301 42.12 14.63 -2.27
N ALA A 302 42.54 13.61 -3.02
CA ALA A 302 43.50 12.62 -2.55
C ALA A 302 44.83 13.24 -2.09
N LYS A 303 45.23 14.44 -2.57
CA LYS A 303 46.50 15.06 -2.16
C LYS A 303 46.45 15.59 -0.74
N GLU A 304 45.36 16.27 -0.36
CA GLU A 304 45.17 16.76 1.01
C GLU A 304 45.12 15.57 1.99
N PHE A 305 44.42 14.50 1.60
CA PHE A 305 44.41 13.25 2.37
C PHE A 305 45.81 12.65 2.56
N LEU A 306 46.63 12.59 1.50
CA LEU A 306 47.99 12.05 1.59
C LEU A 306 48.89 12.90 2.50
N ILE A 307 48.73 14.22 2.53
CA ILE A 307 49.47 15.12 3.45
C ILE A 307 49.06 14.85 4.90
N TRP A 308 47.76 14.69 5.16
CA TRP A 308 47.26 14.32 6.48
C TRP A 308 47.82 12.96 6.92
N LYS A 309 47.76 11.95 6.04
CA LYS A 309 48.28 10.60 6.29
C LYS A 309 49.78 10.61 6.56
N GLN A 310 50.56 11.37 5.80
CA GLN A 310 52.00 11.52 6.04
C GLN A 310 52.28 12.08 7.44
N SER A 311 51.48 13.03 7.89
CA SER A 311 51.58 13.62 9.23
C SER A 311 51.28 12.59 10.33
N MET A 312 50.28 11.72 10.12
CA MET A 312 49.99 10.59 11.02
C MET A 312 51.13 9.56 11.07
N VAL A 313 51.74 9.22 9.92
CA VAL A 313 52.89 8.30 9.86
C VAL A 313 54.09 8.87 10.63
N GLN A 314 54.39 10.16 10.47
CA GLN A 314 55.45 10.83 11.23
C GLN A 314 55.19 10.79 12.73
N LEU A 315 53.93 10.97 13.16
CA LEU A 315 53.55 10.85 14.56
C LEU A 315 53.75 9.42 15.09
N ARG A 316 53.38 8.40 14.31
CA ARG A 316 53.61 6.98 14.65
C ARG A 316 55.09 6.67 14.82
N GLU A 317 55.95 7.13 13.92
CA GLU A 317 57.40 6.92 14.00
C GLU A 317 57.99 7.63 15.22
N ARG A 318 57.53 8.85 15.50
CA ARG A 318 57.94 9.60 16.69
C ARG A 318 57.54 8.88 17.97
N ALA A 319 56.29 8.39 18.05
CA ALA A 319 55.81 7.61 19.19
C ALA A 319 56.66 6.35 19.41
N ALA A 320 56.95 5.59 18.35
CA ALA A 320 57.77 4.37 18.44
C ALA A 320 59.22 4.62 18.90
N SER A 321 59.77 5.80 18.59
CA SER A 321 61.14 6.18 18.98
C SER A 321 61.27 6.77 20.40
N THR A 322 60.14 7.05 21.06
CA THR A 322 60.10 7.75 22.35
C THR A 322 59.90 6.78 23.51
N SER A 323 60.57 7.01 24.63
CA SER A 323 60.36 6.24 25.87
C SER A 323 59.28 6.90 26.75
N PHE A 324 58.37 6.09 27.28
CA PHE A 324 57.25 6.52 28.11
C PHE A 324 57.32 5.94 29.52
N VAL A 325 56.77 6.66 30.50
CA VAL A 325 56.65 6.21 31.89
C VAL A 325 55.49 5.21 32.01
N GLU A 326 54.36 5.51 31.38
CA GLU A 326 53.18 4.65 31.34
C GLU A 326 53.17 3.79 30.07
N ALA A 327 53.97 2.72 30.08
CA ALA A 327 54.18 1.86 28.90
C ALA A 327 52.88 1.17 28.39
N GLY A 328 51.92 0.90 29.28
CA GLY A 328 50.64 0.27 28.88
C GLY A 328 49.79 1.20 28.01
N ILE A 329 49.59 2.44 28.45
CA ILE A 329 48.83 3.45 27.69
C ILE A 329 49.56 3.79 26.38
N ALA A 330 50.89 3.89 26.43
CA ALA A 330 51.69 4.14 25.24
C ALA A 330 51.56 3.02 24.19
N ALA A 331 51.44 1.75 24.59
CA ALA A 331 51.23 0.63 23.67
C ALA A 331 49.87 0.72 22.97
N GLU A 332 48.80 1.05 23.71
CA GLU A 332 47.47 1.24 23.13
C GLU A 332 47.43 2.42 22.17
N ILE A 333 48.04 3.56 22.52
CA ILE A 333 48.15 4.71 21.62
C ILE A 333 48.98 4.36 20.38
N GLN A 334 50.04 3.57 20.53
CA GLN A 334 50.83 3.09 19.39
C GLN A 334 49.96 2.22 18.46
N GLU A 335 49.09 1.39 19.00
CA GLU A 335 48.12 0.61 18.22
C GLU A 335 47.13 1.51 17.49
N LEU A 336 46.55 2.52 18.15
CA LEU A 336 45.67 3.51 17.52
C LEU A 336 46.38 4.31 16.40
N LEU A 337 47.66 4.65 16.61
CA LEU A 337 48.49 5.27 15.57
C LEU A 337 48.79 4.29 14.42
N ASN A 338 48.94 2.99 14.68
CA ASN A 338 49.09 1.98 13.63
C ASN A 338 47.81 1.86 12.79
N ILE A 339 46.63 1.94 13.40
CA ILE A 339 45.34 1.93 12.71
C ILE A 339 45.18 3.21 11.86
N THR A 340 45.31 4.39 12.47
CA THR A 340 45.11 5.68 11.78
C THR A 340 46.16 5.99 10.71
N SER A 341 47.36 5.41 10.82
CA SER A 341 48.39 5.46 9.77
C SER A 341 48.22 4.43 8.65
N ALA A 342 47.12 3.67 8.66
CA ALA A 342 46.73 2.68 7.66
C ALA A 342 47.59 1.42 7.59
N SER A 343 47.95 0.85 8.75
CA SER A 343 48.51 -0.51 8.77
C SER A 343 47.38 -1.53 8.59
N SER A 344 47.32 -2.18 7.42
CA SER A 344 46.25 -3.15 7.10
C SER A 344 46.13 -4.27 8.15
N SER A 345 47.23 -4.85 8.63
CA SER A 345 47.19 -5.86 9.69
C SER A 345 46.58 -5.33 11.00
N ALA A 346 46.88 -4.08 11.36
CA ALA A 346 46.35 -3.48 12.58
C ALA A 346 44.87 -3.17 12.46
N ILE A 347 44.40 -2.76 11.26
CA ILE A 347 42.97 -2.56 10.99
C ILE A 347 42.21 -3.89 11.10
N LEU A 348 42.74 -4.95 10.48
CA LEU A 348 42.10 -6.28 10.47
C LEU A 348 42.05 -6.93 11.86
N ASP A 349 43.10 -6.76 12.66
CA ASP A 349 43.14 -7.29 14.03
C ASP A 349 42.28 -6.46 15.01
N ALA A 350 42.00 -5.19 14.67
CA ALA A 350 41.21 -4.28 15.50
C ALA A 350 39.71 -4.29 15.20
N ALA A 351 39.31 -4.64 13.97
CA ALA A 351 37.90 -4.71 13.58
C ALA A 351 37.25 -6.01 14.04
N ASP A 352 35.98 -5.94 14.45
CA ASP A 352 35.19 -7.11 14.83
C ASP A 352 34.45 -7.71 13.61
N THR A 353 34.14 -6.86 12.63
CA THR A 353 33.31 -7.21 11.46
C THR A 353 33.95 -6.79 10.14
N TRP A 354 33.50 -7.40 9.02
CA TRP A 354 34.06 -7.11 7.69
C TRP A 354 33.78 -5.69 7.22
N TYR A 355 32.61 -5.12 7.54
CA TYR A 355 32.22 -3.78 7.10
C TYR A 355 32.97 -2.68 7.88
N GLU A 356 33.28 -2.91 9.17
CA GLU A 356 34.18 -2.03 9.93
C GLU A 356 35.59 -2.06 9.34
N ALA A 357 36.12 -3.25 9.04
CA ALA A 357 37.43 -3.39 8.42
C ALA A 357 37.46 -2.71 7.05
N LEU A 358 36.47 -2.96 6.19
CA LEU A 358 36.34 -2.36 4.87
C LEU A 358 36.36 -0.83 4.94
N PHE A 359 35.55 -0.27 5.83
CA PHE A 359 35.46 1.18 5.97
C PHE A 359 36.70 1.78 6.58
N ALA A 360 37.34 1.14 7.57
CA ALA A 360 38.60 1.61 8.13
C ALA A 360 39.73 1.60 7.07
N HIS A 361 39.76 0.61 6.18
CA HIS A 361 40.67 0.62 5.02
C HIS A 361 40.34 1.79 4.08
N TYR A 362 39.06 2.01 3.78
CA TYR A 362 38.63 3.13 2.95
C TYR A 362 38.98 4.50 3.57
N LEU A 363 38.84 4.62 4.90
CA LEU A 363 39.02 5.86 5.67
C LEU A 363 40.49 6.24 5.83
N TYR A 364 41.38 5.26 6.07
CA TYR A 364 42.79 5.52 6.40
C TYR A 364 43.77 5.13 5.29
N GLN A 365 43.47 4.13 4.46
CA GLN A 365 44.41 3.68 3.43
C GLN A 365 44.39 4.60 2.21
N LEU A 366 43.28 4.62 1.49
CA LEU A 366 43.03 5.54 0.38
C LEU A 366 41.54 5.50 0.03
N PRO A 367 40.83 6.64 0.05
CA PRO A 367 39.41 6.70 -0.29
C PRO A 367 39.23 6.67 -1.82
N SER A 368 39.41 5.48 -2.42
CA SER A 368 39.23 5.24 -3.86
C SER A 368 38.34 4.02 -4.10
N LEU A 369 37.39 4.13 -5.03
CA LEU A 369 36.53 3.02 -5.43
C LEU A 369 37.30 1.89 -6.13
N GLU A 370 38.40 2.21 -6.82
CA GLU A 370 39.20 1.22 -7.55
C GLU A 370 39.81 0.16 -6.62
N LEU A 371 40.04 0.52 -5.35
CA LEU A 371 40.61 -0.37 -4.34
C LEU A 371 39.54 -1.03 -3.45
N LEU A 372 38.27 -0.68 -3.64
CA LEU A 372 37.18 -1.17 -2.80
C LEU A 372 37.06 -2.69 -2.87
N ASP A 373 37.25 -3.27 -4.06
CA ASP A 373 37.24 -4.72 -4.27
C ASP A 373 38.37 -5.42 -3.50
N GLU A 374 39.57 -4.85 -3.48
CA GLU A 374 40.72 -5.38 -2.75
C GLU A 374 40.47 -5.31 -1.23
N TYR A 375 40.00 -4.16 -0.73
CA TYR A 375 39.68 -3.98 0.68
C TYR A 375 38.56 -4.93 1.14
N MET A 376 37.57 -5.16 0.29
CA MET A 376 36.48 -6.09 0.57
C MET A 376 37.00 -7.53 0.67
N GLN A 377 37.81 -7.99 -0.29
CA GLN A 377 38.38 -9.34 -0.25
C GLN A 377 39.19 -9.58 1.02
N VAL A 378 40.10 -8.64 1.34
CA VAL A 378 40.96 -8.74 2.53
C VAL A 378 40.14 -8.73 3.83
N SER A 379 39.04 -7.97 3.88
CA SER A 379 38.16 -7.89 5.05
C SER A 379 37.33 -9.16 5.24
N ILE A 380 36.74 -9.68 4.15
CA ILE A 380 35.91 -10.91 4.18
C ILE A 380 36.77 -12.15 4.50
N ASP A 381 37.99 -12.23 3.97
CA ASP A 381 38.91 -13.35 4.24
C ASP A 381 39.25 -13.47 5.74
N ARG A 382 39.28 -12.34 6.45
CA ARG A 382 39.54 -12.30 7.89
C ARG A 382 38.27 -12.50 8.71
N HIS A 383 37.20 -11.82 8.32
CA HIS A 383 35.92 -11.76 9.03
C HIS A 383 34.80 -12.17 8.07
N PRO A 384 34.46 -13.46 7.97
CA PRO A 384 33.39 -13.89 7.07
C PRO A 384 32.02 -13.41 7.57
N PRO A 385 31.05 -13.16 6.67
CA PRO A 385 29.70 -12.75 7.06
C PRO A 385 29.01 -13.85 7.89
N GLU A 386 28.22 -13.44 8.88
CA GLU A 386 27.66 -14.36 9.88
C GLU A 386 26.54 -15.26 9.31
N THR A 387 25.83 -14.82 8.27
CA THR A 387 24.64 -15.50 7.71
C THR A 387 24.58 -15.42 6.19
N VAL A 388 24.00 -16.46 5.56
CA VAL A 388 23.93 -16.62 4.08
C VAL A 388 22.82 -15.77 3.43
N GLN A 389 21.82 -15.30 4.20
CA GLN A 389 20.71 -14.47 3.73
C GLN A 389 20.44 -13.35 4.72
N SER A 390 21.33 -12.36 4.76
CA SER A 390 21.18 -11.14 5.55
C SER A 390 21.51 -9.92 4.73
N TRP A 391 21.19 -8.74 5.27
CA TRP A 391 21.64 -7.45 4.72
C TRP A 391 23.15 -7.43 4.40
N GLU A 392 23.98 -8.15 5.15
CA GLU A 392 25.43 -8.24 4.89
C GLU A 392 25.73 -8.92 3.55
N THR A 393 25.11 -10.07 3.29
CA THR A 393 25.30 -10.79 2.02
C THR A 393 24.81 -9.94 0.85
N MET A 394 23.66 -9.28 0.99
CA MET A 394 23.15 -8.33 -0.01
C MET A 394 24.12 -7.16 -0.25
N CYS A 395 24.73 -6.61 0.81
CA CYS A 395 25.74 -5.56 0.71
C CYS A 395 27.03 -6.04 0.01
N ILE A 396 27.48 -7.26 0.29
CA ILE A 396 28.65 -7.86 -0.39
C ILE A 396 28.36 -8.05 -1.88
N GLU A 397 27.18 -8.60 -2.22
CA GLU A 397 26.76 -8.77 -3.61
C GLU A 397 26.64 -7.44 -4.35
N LEU A 398 26.13 -6.41 -3.67
CA LEU A 398 26.06 -5.06 -4.20
C LEU A 398 27.45 -4.51 -4.54
N LEU A 399 28.41 -4.63 -3.62
CA LEU A 399 29.80 -4.20 -3.83
C LEU A 399 30.49 -4.99 -4.95
N GLN A 400 30.20 -6.29 -5.09
CA GLN A 400 30.67 -7.12 -6.20
C GLN A 400 30.00 -6.82 -7.55
N GLY A 401 29.03 -5.89 -7.60
CA GLY A 401 28.29 -5.56 -8.82
C GLY A 401 27.21 -6.59 -9.22
N LYS A 402 26.85 -7.52 -8.33
CA LYS A 402 25.82 -8.55 -8.54
C LYS A 402 24.39 -8.02 -8.37
N MET A 403 24.05 -6.93 -9.06
CA MET A 403 22.79 -6.17 -8.91
C MET A 403 21.51 -7.01 -9.02
N LEU A 404 21.45 -7.99 -9.92
CA LEU A 404 20.25 -8.82 -10.08
C LEU A 404 19.96 -9.69 -8.85
N SER A 405 21.01 -10.19 -8.20
CA SER A 405 20.89 -10.99 -6.97
C SER A 405 20.37 -10.14 -5.81
N VAL A 406 20.85 -8.89 -5.73
CA VAL A 406 20.36 -7.90 -4.76
C VAL A 406 18.88 -7.61 -5.00
N ILE A 407 18.45 -7.39 -6.25
CA ILE A 407 17.03 -7.15 -6.57
C ILE A 407 16.17 -8.34 -6.13
N THR A 408 16.57 -9.57 -6.45
CA THR A 408 15.82 -10.77 -6.06
C THR A 408 15.77 -10.94 -4.54
N SER A 409 16.86 -10.63 -3.82
CA SER A 409 16.90 -10.72 -2.36
C SER A 409 16.00 -9.66 -1.70
N ILE A 410 16.01 -8.42 -2.21
CA ILE A 410 15.07 -7.38 -1.75
C ILE A 410 13.63 -7.76 -2.09
N GLU A 411 13.36 -8.38 -3.25
CA GLU A 411 12.01 -8.80 -3.65
C GLU A 411 11.43 -9.88 -2.70
N MET A 412 12.28 -10.75 -2.14
CA MET A 412 11.88 -11.72 -1.11
C MET A 412 11.44 -11.02 0.19
N LEU A 413 12.02 -9.87 0.52
CA LEU A 413 11.69 -9.08 1.70
C LEU A 413 10.48 -8.15 1.47
N ASP A 414 10.51 -7.39 0.37
CA ASP A 414 9.43 -6.49 -0.06
C ASP A 414 9.45 -6.26 -1.59
N LYS A 415 8.39 -6.72 -2.27
CA LYS A 415 8.24 -6.62 -3.73
C LYS A 415 8.18 -5.17 -4.23
N SER A 416 7.53 -4.29 -3.48
CA SER A 416 7.31 -2.89 -3.84
C SER A 416 8.63 -2.13 -3.90
N ILE A 417 9.41 -2.21 -2.81
CA ILE A 417 10.71 -1.55 -2.68
C ILE A 417 11.70 -2.14 -3.70
N ALA A 418 11.70 -3.46 -3.92
CA ALA A 418 12.53 -4.09 -4.94
C ALA A 418 12.25 -3.54 -6.35
N THR A 419 10.97 -3.39 -6.71
CA THR A 419 10.56 -2.93 -8.04
C THR A 419 10.95 -1.47 -8.26
N PHE A 420 10.66 -0.58 -7.31
CA PHE A 420 11.08 0.83 -7.40
C PHE A 420 12.60 0.99 -7.38
N THR A 421 13.32 0.19 -6.59
CA THR A 421 14.79 0.18 -6.58
C THR A 421 15.35 -0.29 -7.93
N SER A 422 14.72 -1.28 -8.56
CA SER A 422 15.09 -1.74 -9.91
C SER A 422 14.92 -0.64 -10.95
N VAL A 423 13.84 0.14 -10.88
CA VAL A 423 13.62 1.31 -11.74
C VAL A 423 14.73 2.36 -11.54
N LEU A 424 15.16 2.62 -10.31
CA LEU A 424 16.30 3.50 -10.02
C LEU A 424 17.61 2.96 -10.58
N MET A 425 17.89 1.67 -10.41
CA MET A 425 19.10 1.02 -10.90
C MET A 425 19.20 1.07 -12.43
N VAL A 426 18.08 0.90 -13.15
CA VAL A 426 18.03 1.13 -14.60
C VAL A 426 18.29 2.58 -14.95
N SER A 427 17.60 3.51 -14.27
CA SER A 427 17.73 4.94 -14.54
C SER A 427 19.16 5.43 -14.35
N ALA A 428 19.87 4.87 -13.36
CA ALA A 428 21.28 5.13 -13.08
C ALA A 428 22.24 4.38 -14.04
N GLY A 429 21.76 3.46 -14.87
CA GLY A 429 22.59 2.68 -15.79
C GLY A 429 23.37 1.52 -15.15
N LEU A 430 23.10 1.16 -13.90
CA LEU A 430 23.86 0.13 -13.16
C LEU A 430 23.68 -1.28 -13.72
N LEU A 431 22.57 -1.53 -14.43
CA LEU A 431 22.26 -2.84 -15.00
C LEU A 431 22.82 -3.03 -16.42
N LYS A 432 23.52 -2.04 -16.99
CA LYS A 432 24.03 -2.13 -18.37
C LYS A 432 25.07 -3.23 -18.57
N GLY A 433 25.87 -3.52 -17.56
CA GLY A 433 26.91 -4.57 -17.63
C GLY A 433 26.35 -5.96 -17.95
N TYR A 434 25.11 -6.25 -17.54
CA TYR A 434 24.43 -7.53 -17.82
C TYR A 434 24.02 -7.68 -19.29
N LEU A 435 23.87 -6.57 -20.01
CA LEU A 435 23.48 -6.53 -21.41
C LEU A 435 24.63 -6.94 -22.35
N SER A 436 25.88 -6.78 -21.91
CA SER A 436 27.07 -7.08 -22.73
C SER A 436 27.58 -8.51 -22.57
N VAL A 437 27.39 -9.12 -21.39
CA VAL A 437 27.92 -10.45 -21.04
C VAL A 437 26.98 -11.58 -21.45
N ILE A 438 25.67 -11.34 -21.35
CA ILE A 438 24.66 -12.29 -21.75
C ILE A 438 24.12 -11.80 -23.09
N SER A 439 23.82 -12.70 -24.03
CA SER A 439 23.12 -12.37 -25.28
C SER A 439 21.65 -11.94 -25.05
N PHE A 440 21.37 -11.30 -23.91
CA PHE A 440 20.15 -10.57 -23.63
C PHE A 440 20.23 -9.24 -24.36
N THR A 441 19.35 -9.04 -25.33
CA THR A 441 19.09 -7.72 -25.90
C THR A 441 18.64 -6.75 -24.78
N GLU A 442 18.96 -5.46 -24.86
CA GLU A 442 18.38 -4.42 -23.98
C GLU A 442 16.87 -4.57 -23.77
N ALA A 443 16.17 -4.95 -24.83
CA ALA A 443 14.74 -5.25 -24.83
C ALA A 443 14.30 -6.29 -23.78
N THR A 444 15.13 -7.29 -23.44
CA THR A 444 14.76 -8.36 -22.51
C THR A 444 14.86 -7.94 -21.04
N LEU A 445 15.86 -7.16 -20.65
CA LEU A 445 15.97 -6.67 -19.27
C LEU A 445 14.93 -5.60 -18.98
N SER A 446 14.72 -4.67 -19.92
CA SER A 446 13.64 -3.69 -19.81
C SER A 446 12.27 -4.35 -19.76
N ALA A 447 12.06 -5.44 -20.53
CA ALA A 447 10.82 -6.22 -20.45
C ALA A 447 10.62 -6.89 -19.09
N THR A 448 11.68 -7.38 -18.45
CA THR A 448 11.59 -7.95 -17.09
C THR A 448 11.14 -6.89 -16.08
N ILE A 449 11.64 -5.67 -16.18
CA ILE A 449 11.26 -4.59 -15.23
C ILE A 449 9.87 -4.04 -15.52
N ASP A 450 9.48 -3.95 -16.80
CA ASP A 450 8.08 -3.69 -17.17
C ASP A 450 7.16 -4.78 -16.60
N GLN A 451 7.58 -6.04 -16.66
CA GLN A 451 6.84 -7.16 -16.06
C GLN A 451 6.78 -7.05 -14.53
N MET A 452 7.88 -6.69 -13.85
CA MET A 452 7.86 -6.44 -12.40
C MET A 452 6.89 -5.31 -12.03
N LEU A 453 6.84 -4.23 -12.81
CA LEU A 453 5.89 -3.13 -12.62
C LEU A 453 4.44 -3.55 -12.87
N GLU A 454 4.18 -4.38 -13.89
CA GLU A 454 2.87 -4.95 -14.14
C GLU A 454 2.44 -5.90 -13.00
N ASP A 455 3.32 -6.79 -12.58
CA ASP A 455 3.09 -7.74 -11.49
C ASP A 455 2.91 -7.03 -10.14
N LEU A 456 3.61 -5.91 -9.93
CA LEU A 456 3.40 -5.04 -8.77
C LEU A 456 2.02 -4.36 -8.85
N ALA A 457 1.68 -3.79 -10.00
CA ALA A 457 0.39 -3.14 -10.20
C ALA A 457 -0.76 -4.14 -9.98
N PHE A 458 -0.67 -5.36 -10.51
CA PHE A 458 -1.67 -6.40 -10.26
C PHE A 458 -1.82 -6.74 -8.78
N SER A 459 -0.71 -6.79 -8.05
CA SER A 459 -0.73 -7.02 -6.61
C SER A 459 -1.35 -5.86 -5.83
N TYR A 460 -1.27 -4.63 -6.32
CA TYR A 460 -1.97 -3.48 -5.71
C TYR A 460 -3.47 -3.45 -6.02
N LEU A 461 -3.90 -4.02 -7.14
CA LEU A 461 -5.31 -4.02 -7.55
C LEU A 461 -6.19 -4.97 -6.72
N THR A 462 -5.60 -5.84 -5.89
CA THR A 462 -6.34 -6.66 -4.92
C THR A 462 -6.72 -5.86 -3.67
N HIS A 463 -5.96 -4.81 -3.34
CA HIS A 463 -6.18 -3.98 -2.15
C HIS A 463 -6.85 -2.65 -2.53
N ARG A 464 -7.91 -2.27 -1.80
CA ARG A 464 -8.69 -1.06 -2.10
C ARG A 464 -7.85 0.22 -2.08
N GLU A 465 -7.03 0.40 -1.05
CA GLU A 465 -6.29 1.64 -0.83
C GLU A 465 -5.12 1.80 -1.81
N LEU A 466 -4.52 0.69 -2.23
CA LEU A 466 -3.44 0.65 -3.22
C LEU A 466 -3.96 0.64 -4.67
N PHE A 467 -5.26 0.40 -4.87
CA PHE A 467 -5.87 0.32 -6.20
C PHE A 467 -5.58 1.55 -7.09
N PRO A 468 -5.67 2.80 -6.60
CA PRO A 468 -5.33 3.97 -7.40
C PRO A 468 -3.87 4.00 -7.84
N ILE A 469 -2.95 3.54 -6.97
CA ILE A 469 -1.51 3.44 -7.27
C ILE A 469 -1.28 2.40 -8.37
N GLY A 470 -1.89 1.22 -8.24
CA GLY A 470 -1.80 0.16 -9.26
C GLY A 470 -2.29 0.62 -10.64
N ILE A 471 -3.46 1.28 -10.70
CA ILE A 471 -3.96 1.88 -11.96
C ILE A 471 -3.01 2.98 -12.45
N GLY A 472 -2.46 3.79 -11.55
CA GLY A 472 -1.49 4.83 -11.85
C GLY A 472 -0.26 4.27 -12.57
N ILE A 473 0.37 3.23 -12.01
CA ILE A 473 1.51 2.53 -12.60
C ILE A 473 1.15 2.04 -14.02
N LEU A 474 0.03 1.33 -14.19
CA LEU A 474 -0.39 0.80 -15.50
C LEU A 474 -0.60 1.90 -16.55
N ILE A 475 -1.14 3.06 -16.14
CA ILE A 475 -1.36 4.21 -17.02
C ILE A 475 -0.03 4.85 -17.41
N MET A 476 0.91 5.00 -16.47
CA MET A 476 2.19 5.66 -16.71
C MET A 476 3.14 4.82 -17.57
N VAL A 477 3.17 3.50 -17.33
CA VAL A 477 3.93 2.54 -18.14
C VAL A 477 3.37 2.48 -19.57
N ASN A 478 2.06 2.69 -19.75
CA ASN A 478 1.39 2.84 -21.05
C ASN A 478 1.68 1.69 -22.03
N ASN A 479 1.68 0.45 -21.55
CA ASN A 479 1.79 -0.73 -22.40
C ASN A 479 0.53 -0.90 -23.25
N SER A 480 0.67 -1.54 -24.42
CA SER A 480 -0.43 -1.77 -25.36
C SER A 480 -1.64 -2.47 -24.72
N ASN A 481 -1.40 -3.33 -23.73
CA ASN A 481 -2.43 -4.06 -22.99
C ASN A 481 -2.99 -3.31 -21.78
N SER A 482 -2.31 -2.26 -21.27
CA SER A 482 -2.72 -1.55 -20.04
C SER A 482 -4.14 -1.02 -20.12
N ARG A 483 -4.56 -0.51 -21.29
CA ARG A 483 -5.92 -0.01 -21.49
C ARG A 483 -6.97 -1.11 -21.40
N GLU A 484 -6.69 -2.29 -21.93
CA GLU A 484 -7.60 -3.44 -21.89
C GLU A 484 -7.72 -3.97 -20.47
N VAL A 485 -6.58 -4.14 -19.79
CA VAL A 485 -6.48 -4.53 -18.38
C VAL A 485 -7.29 -3.59 -17.47
N VAL A 486 -7.07 -2.28 -17.58
CA VAL A 486 -7.82 -1.28 -16.80
C VAL A 486 -9.32 -1.36 -17.12
N SER A 487 -9.70 -1.63 -18.37
CA SER A 487 -11.11 -1.74 -18.75
C SER A 487 -11.83 -2.93 -18.13
N GLU A 488 -11.11 -4.00 -17.78
CA GLU A 488 -11.65 -5.20 -17.13
C GLU A 488 -11.65 -5.09 -15.60
N LEU A 489 -10.62 -4.46 -15.03
CA LEU A 489 -10.41 -4.40 -13.59
C LEU A 489 -11.13 -3.22 -12.93
N LEU A 490 -11.20 -2.05 -13.57
CA LEU A 490 -11.81 -0.85 -12.99
C LEU A 490 -13.28 -1.05 -12.54
N PRO A 491 -14.15 -1.81 -13.26
CA PRO A 491 -15.50 -2.11 -12.78
C PRO A 491 -15.58 -2.93 -11.47
N ARG A 492 -14.48 -3.58 -11.07
CA ARG A 492 -14.41 -4.36 -9.83
C ARG A 492 -14.08 -3.49 -8.61
N TYR A 493 -13.62 -2.26 -8.81
CA TYR A 493 -13.28 -1.35 -7.72
C TYR A 493 -14.49 -1.12 -6.78
N GLN A 494 -14.23 -1.22 -5.48
CA GLN A 494 -15.24 -1.03 -4.44
C GLN A 494 -15.48 0.46 -4.17
N ILE A 495 -16.30 1.08 -5.00
CA ILE A 495 -16.74 2.48 -4.81
C ILE A 495 -17.68 2.54 -3.60
N THR A 496 -17.30 3.29 -2.56
CA THR A 496 -18.17 3.59 -1.41
C THR A 496 -18.65 5.04 -1.41
N ASN A 497 -17.82 5.96 -1.89
CA ASN A 497 -18.07 7.40 -1.82
C ASN A 497 -18.34 7.99 -3.21
N ASN A 498 -18.88 9.22 -3.26
CA ASN A 498 -19.05 9.93 -4.53
C ASN A 498 -17.70 10.27 -5.18
N ASP A 499 -16.69 10.59 -4.38
CA ASP A 499 -15.34 10.90 -4.88
C ASP A 499 -14.71 9.69 -5.58
N ASP A 500 -14.88 8.49 -5.02
CA ASP A 500 -14.47 7.22 -5.64
C ASP A 500 -15.12 7.01 -7.01
N PHE A 501 -16.40 7.37 -7.11
CA PHE A 501 -17.19 7.23 -8.33
C PHE A 501 -16.72 8.22 -9.40
N GLU A 502 -16.54 9.49 -9.05
CA GLU A 502 -16.01 10.52 -9.93
C GLU A 502 -14.58 10.20 -10.38
N TRP A 503 -13.75 9.69 -9.47
CA TRP A 503 -12.40 9.22 -9.79
C TRP A 503 -12.44 8.11 -10.85
N CYS A 504 -13.26 7.07 -10.68
CA CYS A 504 -13.41 6.00 -11.68
C CYS A 504 -13.83 6.53 -13.06
N LEU A 505 -14.75 7.49 -13.08
CA LEU A 505 -15.22 8.13 -14.32
C LEU A 505 -14.14 9.00 -14.95
N SER A 506 -13.33 9.69 -14.14
CA SER A 506 -12.18 10.49 -14.61
C SER A 506 -11.14 9.60 -15.31
N ILE A 507 -10.86 8.40 -14.77
CA ILE A 507 -9.96 7.41 -15.40
C ILE A 507 -10.58 6.90 -16.71
N CYS A 508 -11.87 6.59 -16.72
CA CYS A 508 -12.57 6.20 -17.94
C CYS A 508 -12.51 7.30 -19.01
N ALA A 509 -12.62 8.57 -18.62
CA ALA A 509 -12.51 9.71 -19.54
C ALA A 509 -11.07 9.85 -20.08
N LYS A 510 -10.06 9.78 -19.20
CA LYS A 510 -8.64 9.86 -19.54
C LYS A 510 -8.24 8.78 -20.58
N LEU A 511 -8.71 7.55 -20.38
CA LEU A 511 -8.42 6.40 -21.25
C LEU A 511 -9.46 6.16 -22.37
N LYS A 512 -10.45 7.05 -22.51
CA LYS A 512 -11.55 6.95 -23.49
C LYS A 512 -12.27 5.59 -23.44
N LEU A 513 -12.63 5.13 -22.25
CA LEU A 513 -13.29 3.84 -21.96
C LEU A 513 -14.81 4.01 -21.78
N ARG A 514 -15.52 4.41 -22.84
CA ARG A 514 -16.97 4.67 -22.77
C ARG A 514 -17.80 3.46 -22.33
N GLN A 515 -17.48 2.26 -22.83
CA GLN A 515 -18.22 1.05 -22.49
C GLN A 515 -18.01 0.65 -21.02
N THR A 516 -16.81 0.84 -20.49
CA THR A 516 -16.48 0.60 -19.08
C THR A 516 -17.24 1.56 -18.18
N ALA A 517 -17.29 2.86 -18.53
CA ALA A 517 -18.09 3.84 -17.79
C ALA A 517 -19.56 3.42 -17.71
N VAL A 518 -20.16 2.98 -18.82
CA VAL A 518 -21.54 2.45 -18.85
C VAL A 518 -21.70 1.26 -17.90
N LYS A 519 -20.76 0.30 -17.89
CA LYS A 519 -20.79 -0.83 -16.95
C LYS A 519 -20.75 -0.36 -15.49
N ILE A 520 -19.88 0.61 -15.17
CA ILE A 520 -19.76 1.17 -13.81
C ILE A 520 -21.07 1.85 -13.40
N TYR A 521 -21.67 2.67 -14.27
CA TYR A 521 -22.98 3.28 -14.03
C TYR A 521 -24.08 2.21 -13.77
N LEU A 522 -24.09 1.10 -14.50
CA LEU A 522 -25.07 0.03 -14.29
C LEU A 522 -24.88 -0.69 -12.95
N ILE A 523 -23.63 -0.98 -12.58
CA ILE A 523 -23.30 -1.63 -11.30
C ILE A 523 -23.70 -0.71 -10.15
N GLN A 524 -23.33 0.58 -10.24
CA GLN A 524 -23.66 1.53 -9.18
C GLN A 524 -25.15 1.85 -9.09
N GLY A 525 -25.83 2.01 -10.23
CA GLY A 525 -27.28 2.17 -10.25
C GLY A 525 -28.01 1.00 -9.57
N SER A 526 -27.50 -0.23 -9.73
CA SER A 526 -28.06 -1.42 -9.07
C SER A 526 -27.81 -1.41 -7.56
N LYS A 527 -26.60 -1.04 -7.11
CA LYS A 527 -26.26 -0.93 -5.68
C LYS A 527 -27.06 0.17 -4.98
N LEU A 528 -27.11 1.37 -5.56
CA LEU A 528 -27.84 2.50 -5.00
C LEU A 528 -29.35 2.22 -4.92
N ALA A 529 -29.92 1.55 -5.93
CA ALA A 529 -31.32 1.13 -5.91
C ALA A 529 -31.63 0.13 -4.78
N ALA A 530 -30.69 -0.76 -4.45
CA ALA A 530 -30.83 -1.72 -3.36
C ALA A 530 -30.74 -1.05 -1.98
N ILE A 531 -29.89 -0.04 -1.82
CA ILE A 531 -29.71 0.73 -0.57
C ILE A 531 -30.89 1.70 -0.34
N GLY A 532 -31.58 2.12 -1.40
CA GLY A 532 -32.75 3.01 -1.33
C GLY A 532 -32.49 4.45 -1.75
N TYR A 533 -31.32 4.76 -2.31
CA TYR A 533 -30.99 6.04 -2.95
C TYR A 533 -31.53 6.04 -4.38
N LEU A 534 -32.82 6.35 -4.54
CA LEU A 534 -33.56 6.09 -5.77
C LEU A 534 -33.26 7.14 -6.85
N TYR A 535 -33.06 8.40 -6.48
CA TYR A 535 -32.74 9.46 -7.44
C TYR A 535 -31.39 9.21 -8.14
N GLU A 536 -30.36 8.93 -7.35
CA GLU A 536 -29.00 8.68 -7.82
C GLU A 536 -28.95 7.41 -8.68
N ALA A 537 -29.72 6.38 -8.32
CA ALA A 537 -29.87 5.19 -9.13
C ALA A 537 -30.51 5.48 -10.50
N LEU A 538 -31.58 6.29 -10.55
CA LEU A 538 -32.22 6.70 -11.79
C LEU A 538 -31.29 7.54 -12.68
N TYR A 539 -30.50 8.43 -12.07
CA TYR A 539 -29.48 9.20 -12.77
C TYR A 539 -28.44 8.26 -13.42
N CYS A 540 -27.91 7.29 -12.66
CA CYS A 540 -26.96 6.31 -13.16
C CYS A 540 -27.51 5.48 -14.33
N TYR A 541 -28.77 5.02 -14.27
CA TYR A 541 -29.38 4.29 -15.39
C TYR A 541 -29.60 5.15 -16.63
N THR A 542 -29.86 6.45 -16.45
CA THR A 542 -30.02 7.40 -17.56
C THR A 542 -28.68 7.61 -18.28
N GLU A 543 -27.61 7.86 -17.53
CA GLU A 543 -26.24 8.00 -18.08
C GLU A 543 -25.72 6.70 -18.72
N ALA A 544 -26.09 5.54 -18.18
CA ALA A 544 -25.79 4.25 -18.79
C ALA A 544 -26.57 3.99 -20.10
N GLY A 545 -27.67 4.72 -20.35
CA GLY A 545 -28.57 4.48 -21.47
C GLY A 545 -29.45 3.23 -21.32
N ASP A 546 -29.58 2.66 -20.12
CA ASP A 546 -30.45 1.50 -19.86
C ASP A 546 -31.85 1.97 -19.44
N TYR A 547 -32.63 2.32 -20.46
CA TYR A 547 -34.01 2.78 -20.27
C TYR A 547 -34.97 1.67 -19.77
N VAL A 548 -34.59 0.39 -19.91
CA VAL A 548 -35.42 -0.73 -19.44
C VAL A 548 -35.38 -0.81 -17.92
N LYS A 549 -34.18 -0.80 -17.32
CA LYS A 549 -34.04 -0.77 -15.85
C LYS A 549 -34.55 0.55 -15.27
N LEU A 550 -34.33 1.67 -15.96
CA LEU A 550 -34.86 2.97 -15.58
C LEU A 550 -36.39 2.91 -15.42
N THR A 551 -37.11 2.43 -16.44
CA THR A 551 -38.57 2.34 -16.41
C THR A 551 -39.07 1.37 -15.35
N GLN A 552 -38.41 0.21 -15.18
CA GLN A 552 -38.75 -0.73 -14.11
C GLN A 552 -38.61 -0.10 -12.72
N LEU A 553 -37.50 0.62 -12.47
CA LEU A 553 -37.28 1.30 -11.20
C LEU A 553 -38.33 2.40 -10.98
N VAL A 554 -38.60 3.24 -11.98
CA VAL A 554 -39.65 4.28 -11.92
C VAL A 554 -41.01 3.69 -11.56
N TRP A 555 -41.40 2.59 -12.19
CA TRP A 555 -42.69 1.94 -11.89
C TRP A 555 -42.72 1.32 -10.50
N SER A 556 -41.60 0.76 -10.01
CA SER A 556 -41.50 0.30 -8.63
C SER A 556 -41.62 1.44 -7.61
N ILE A 557 -41.08 2.63 -7.94
CA ILE A 557 -41.22 3.84 -7.14
C ILE A 557 -42.67 4.32 -7.17
N PHE A 558 -43.33 4.25 -8.33
CA PHE A 558 -44.72 4.61 -8.50
C PHE A 558 -45.63 3.71 -7.65
N GLU A 559 -45.37 2.41 -7.63
CA GLU A 559 -46.03 1.45 -6.74
C GLU A 559 -45.85 1.81 -5.26
N LYS A 560 -44.62 2.07 -4.82
CA LYS A 560 -44.34 2.47 -3.44
C LYS A 560 -45.07 3.76 -3.05
N LEU A 561 -45.16 4.73 -3.98
CA LEU A 561 -45.88 5.99 -3.77
C LEU A 561 -47.41 5.77 -3.67
N LEU A 562 -47.97 4.86 -4.47
CA LEU A 562 -49.40 4.50 -4.39
C LEU A 562 -49.79 3.86 -3.05
N VAL A 563 -48.89 3.03 -2.50
CA VAL A 563 -49.07 2.34 -1.21
C VAL A 563 -48.84 3.30 -0.04
N GLY A 564 -47.91 4.26 -0.18
CA GLY A 564 -47.58 5.27 0.82
C GLY A 564 -46.25 5.05 1.57
N ASP A 565 -45.41 4.13 1.08
CA ASP A 565 -44.19 3.65 1.75
C ASP A 565 -42.89 4.29 1.22
N LEU A 566 -42.97 5.42 0.53
CA LEU A 566 -41.76 6.08 -0.01
C LEU A 566 -41.00 6.83 1.09
N GLN A 567 -39.77 6.40 1.39
CA GLN A 567 -38.91 7.01 2.42
C GLN A 567 -37.84 7.97 1.87
N ASP A 568 -37.68 8.06 0.54
CA ASP A 568 -36.62 8.88 -0.09
C ASP A 568 -37.02 10.37 -0.16
N SER A 569 -36.43 11.17 0.73
CA SER A 569 -36.67 12.61 0.84
C SER A 569 -36.00 13.44 -0.26
N THR A 570 -34.89 12.97 -0.84
CA THR A 570 -34.13 13.72 -1.86
C THR A 570 -34.81 13.59 -3.22
N LEU A 571 -35.27 12.40 -3.60
CA LEU A 571 -36.08 12.20 -4.81
C LEU A 571 -37.35 13.07 -4.76
N THR A 572 -38.03 13.04 -3.62
CA THR A 572 -39.27 13.80 -3.42
C THR A 572 -39.03 15.31 -3.46
N ALA A 573 -37.92 15.80 -2.90
CA ALA A 573 -37.54 17.21 -2.98
C ALA A 573 -37.21 17.66 -4.42
N LYS A 574 -36.43 16.87 -5.17
CA LYS A 574 -36.02 17.20 -6.55
C LYS A 574 -37.16 17.13 -7.56
N ILE A 575 -38.11 16.21 -7.35
CA ILE A 575 -39.35 16.16 -8.13
C ILE A 575 -40.18 17.43 -7.91
N ARG A 576 -40.23 17.95 -6.68
CA ARG A 576 -40.99 19.17 -6.34
C ARG A 576 -40.32 20.45 -6.84
N SER A 577 -38.99 20.51 -6.84
CA SER A 577 -38.24 21.69 -7.32
C SER A 577 -38.11 21.77 -8.84
N ASN A 578 -38.45 20.69 -9.57
CA ASN A 578 -38.30 20.58 -11.04
C ASN A 578 -36.85 20.83 -11.52
N GLU A 579 -35.87 20.49 -10.69
CA GLU A 579 -34.43 20.69 -10.97
C GLU A 579 -33.80 19.56 -11.78
N ILE A 580 -34.60 18.61 -12.29
CA ILE A 580 -34.10 17.49 -13.09
C ILE A 580 -33.70 18.01 -14.48
N LEU A 581 -32.40 18.17 -14.71
CA LEU A 581 -31.83 18.70 -15.95
C LEU A 581 -32.01 17.74 -17.13
N GLU A 582 -31.88 16.43 -16.89
CA GLU A 582 -31.83 15.42 -17.95
C GLU A 582 -33.22 15.13 -18.55
N PRO A 583 -33.45 15.31 -19.88
CA PRO A 583 -34.77 15.19 -20.49
C PRO A 583 -35.41 13.81 -20.38
N ALA A 584 -34.61 12.74 -20.55
CA ALA A 584 -35.09 11.36 -20.48
C ALA A 584 -35.56 11.00 -19.07
N LEU A 585 -34.79 11.42 -18.05
CA LEU A 585 -35.16 11.24 -16.65
C LEU A 585 -36.40 12.06 -16.30
N ARG A 586 -36.49 13.31 -16.78
CA ARG A 586 -37.66 14.16 -16.58
C ARG A 586 -38.94 13.54 -17.16
N GLN A 587 -38.85 12.96 -18.35
CA GLN A 587 -39.99 12.26 -18.96
C GLN A 587 -40.38 11.02 -18.16
N ALA A 588 -39.40 10.21 -17.75
CA ALA A 588 -39.65 8.99 -16.98
C ALA A 588 -40.26 9.28 -15.60
N VAL A 589 -39.84 10.35 -14.93
CA VAL A 589 -40.31 10.74 -13.60
C VAL A 589 -41.61 11.56 -13.63
N SER A 590 -42.04 12.06 -14.80
CA SER A 590 -43.27 12.86 -14.93
C SER A 590 -44.54 12.23 -14.32
N PRO A 591 -44.80 10.91 -14.43
CA PRO A 591 -45.97 10.28 -13.80
C PRO A 591 -45.89 10.30 -12.27
N LEU A 592 -44.68 10.21 -11.70
CA LEU A 592 -44.44 10.29 -10.26
C LEU A 592 -44.72 11.70 -9.74
N ALA A 593 -44.27 12.72 -10.46
CA ALA A 593 -44.47 14.13 -10.09
C ALA A 593 -45.96 14.49 -10.01
N VAL A 594 -46.76 14.03 -10.98
CA VAL A 594 -48.21 14.24 -11.01
C VAL A 594 -48.90 13.55 -9.82
N LEU A 595 -48.47 12.33 -9.50
CA LEU A 595 -49.03 11.57 -8.38
C LEU A 595 -48.64 12.20 -7.01
N ASP A 596 -47.39 12.60 -6.82
CA ASP A 596 -46.93 13.27 -5.58
C ASP A 596 -47.64 14.61 -5.36
N GLN A 597 -47.82 15.40 -6.43
CA GLN A 597 -48.57 16.66 -6.37
C GLN A 597 -50.02 16.43 -5.95
N PHE A 598 -50.66 15.36 -6.43
CA PHE A 598 -52.03 15.01 -6.05
C PHE A 598 -52.13 14.59 -4.57
N LEU A 599 -51.20 13.76 -4.09
CA LEU A 599 -51.20 13.24 -2.71
C LEU A 599 -51.00 14.34 -1.65
N GLN A 600 -50.34 15.45 -1.99
CA GLN A 600 -50.09 16.57 -1.06
C GLN A 600 -51.20 17.62 -1.00
N GLN A 601 -52.10 17.67 -1.98
CA GLN A 601 -53.19 18.66 -2.00
C GLN A 601 -54.27 18.29 -0.97
N LYS A 602 -54.23 18.94 0.20
CA LYS A 602 -55.21 18.72 1.28
C LYS A 602 -56.48 19.58 1.16
N ASP A 603 -56.38 20.79 0.62
CA ASP A 603 -57.48 21.78 0.71
C ASP A 603 -58.14 22.15 -0.64
N THR A 604 -57.44 22.02 -1.78
CA THR A 604 -58.00 22.24 -3.13
C THR A 604 -57.46 21.20 -4.10
N VAL A 605 -58.19 20.09 -4.24
CA VAL A 605 -57.78 18.96 -5.08
C VAL A 605 -58.06 19.28 -6.55
N LYS A 606 -57.02 19.32 -7.38
CA LYS A 606 -57.15 19.40 -8.84
C LYS A 606 -57.15 17.99 -9.42
N PHE A 607 -58.27 17.55 -9.98
CA PHE A 607 -58.41 16.18 -10.51
C PHE A 607 -57.92 16.03 -11.95
N LYS A 608 -57.86 17.13 -12.72
CA LYS A 608 -57.42 17.14 -14.12
C LYS A 608 -56.03 16.51 -14.38
N PRO A 609 -54.98 16.75 -13.57
CA PRO A 609 -53.69 16.07 -13.75
C PRO A 609 -53.76 14.55 -13.53
N LEU A 610 -54.65 14.08 -12.66
CA LEU A 610 -54.86 12.65 -12.42
C LEU A 610 -55.58 12.00 -13.60
N PHE A 611 -56.54 12.67 -14.24
CA PHE A 611 -57.15 12.19 -15.48
C PHE A 611 -56.15 12.11 -16.65
N GLN A 612 -55.22 13.07 -16.73
CA GLN A 612 -54.10 12.99 -17.69
C GLN A 612 -53.19 11.78 -17.44
N LEU A 613 -53.04 11.36 -16.18
CA LEU A 613 -52.29 10.16 -15.82
C LEU A 613 -53.03 8.87 -16.25
N PHE A 614 -54.37 8.85 -16.20
CA PHE A 614 -55.17 7.72 -16.71
C PHE A 614 -55.10 7.57 -18.24
N ASP A 615 -55.02 8.69 -18.94
CA ASP A 615 -54.86 8.75 -20.40
C ASP A 615 -53.40 8.53 -20.85
N PHE A 616 -52.44 8.36 -19.92
CA PHE A 616 -51.04 8.12 -20.23
C PHE A 616 -50.83 6.74 -20.87
N THR A 617 -50.47 6.72 -22.15
CA THR A 617 -50.35 5.50 -22.98
C THR A 617 -49.40 4.45 -22.41
N TYR A 618 -48.33 4.88 -21.72
CA TYR A 618 -47.29 3.99 -21.21
C TYR A 618 -47.50 3.54 -19.76
N LEU A 619 -48.62 3.92 -19.12
CA LEU A 619 -48.94 3.47 -17.76
C LEU A 619 -49.29 1.97 -17.76
N PRO A 620 -48.60 1.12 -16.98
CA PRO A 620 -48.99 -0.27 -16.82
C PRO A 620 -50.43 -0.39 -16.29
N LYS A 621 -51.24 -1.22 -16.98
CA LYS A 621 -52.70 -1.27 -16.77
C LYS A 621 -53.10 -1.62 -15.34
N HIS A 622 -52.32 -2.44 -14.63
CA HIS A 622 -52.63 -2.84 -13.24
C HIS A 622 -52.56 -1.65 -12.25
N TYR A 623 -51.75 -0.63 -12.51
CA TYR A 623 -51.66 0.55 -11.65
C TYR A 623 -52.89 1.46 -11.72
N LYS A 624 -53.69 1.38 -12.79
CA LYS A 624 -54.97 2.11 -12.90
C LYS A 624 -55.93 1.74 -11.77
N MET A 625 -55.88 0.50 -11.26
CA MET A 625 -56.69 0.07 -10.10
C MET A 625 -56.30 0.83 -8.83
N GLY A 626 -55.00 0.98 -8.58
CA GLY A 626 -54.49 1.74 -7.43
C GLY A 626 -54.85 3.22 -7.49
N LEU A 627 -54.86 3.83 -8.69
CA LEU A 627 -55.31 5.20 -8.89
C LEU A 627 -56.83 5.37 -8.67
N ILE A 628 -57.65 4.41 -9.09
CA ILE A 628 -59.10 4.42 -8.81
C ILE A 628 -59.36 4.33 -7.30
N MET A 629 -58.58 3.54 -6.57
CA MET A 629 -58.65 3.48 -5.11
C MET A 629 -58.32 4.81 -4.44
N LEU A 630 -57.37 5.58 -4.97
CA LEU A 630 -57.04 6.91 -4.46
C LEU A 630 -58.20 7.91 -4.64
N LEU A 631 -59.05 7.71 -5.64
CA LEU A 631 -60.24 8.54 -5.90
C LEU A 631 -61.45 8.16 -5.03
N GLU A 632 -61.55 6.91 -4.57
CA GLU A 632 -62.69 6.43 -3.78
C GLU A 632 -63.06 7.31 -2.57
N PRO A 633 -62.12 7.83 -1.76
CA PRO A 633 -62.43 8.65 -0.58
C PRO A 633 -62.98 10.05 -0.88
N TYR A 634 -62.89 10.51 -2.12
CA TYR A 634 -63.38 11.82 -2.58
C TYR A 634 -64.80 11.74 -3.14
N LEU A 635 -65.26 10.54 -3.51
CA LEU A 635 -66.61 10.27 -3.96
C LEU A 635 -67.60 10.33 -2.78
N GLY A 636 -68.62 11.16 -2.89
CA GLY A 636 -69.65 11.44 -1.88
C GLY A 636 -69.47 12.77 -1.13
N LYS A 637 -68.41 13.52 -1.41
CA LYS A 637 -68.07 14.80 -0.74
C LYS A 637 -68.39 16.06 -1.56
N ARG A 638 -68.95 15.93 -2.77
CA ARG A 638 -69.27 17.06 -3.69
C ARG A 638 -68.06 17.90 -4.11
N LEU A 639 -66.88 17.29 -4.23
CA LEU A 639 -65.65 17.98 -4.63
C LEU A 639 -65.37 17.94 -6.15
N LEU A 640 -66.06 17.06 -6.89
CA LEU A 640 -65.88 16.87 -8.33
C LEU A 640 -66.95 17.65 -9.11
N SER A 641 -66.54 18.36 -10.17
CA SER A 641 -67.46 18.99 -11.12
C SER A 641 -68.15 17.95 -12.02
N VAL A 642 -69.27 18.33 -12.66
CA VAL A 642 -70.02 17.44 -13.57
C VAL A 642 -69.14 16.98 -14.75
N ASP A 643 -68.31 17.87 -15.29
CA ASP A 643 -67.40 17.54 -16.39
C ASP A 643 -66.33 16.53 -15.96
N GLU A 644 -65.77 16.67 -14.75
CA GLU A 644 -64.80 15.74 -14.18
C GLU A 644 -65.42 14.37 -13.84
N LEU A 645 -66.69 14.34 -13.42
CA LEU A 645 -67.43 13.09 -13.20
C LEU A 645 -67.68 12.35 -14.52
N VAL A 646 -68.00 13.06 -15.60
CA VAL A 646 -68.15 12.47 -16.94
C VAL A 646 -66.82 11.92 -17.45
N GLU A 647 -65.73 12.65 -17.23
CA GLU A 647 -64.38 12.19 -17.58
C GLU A 647 -63.96 10.95 -16.77
N PHE A 648 -64.29 10.91 -15.48
CA PHE A 648 -64.05 9.72 -14.64
C PHE A 648 -64.86 8.50 -15.09
N ILE A 649 -66.13 8.68 -15.47
CA ILE A 649 -66.96 7.61 -16.05
C ILE A 649 -66.35 7.09 -17.36
N ARG A 650 -65.80 7.99 -18.20
CA ARG A 650 -65.10 7.62 -19.44
C ARG A 650 -63.90 6.74 -19.14
N VAL A 651 -63.06 7.14 -18.18
CA VAL A 651 -61.87 6.40 -17.75
C VAL A 651 -62.23 5.02 -17.19
N LEU A 652 -63.26 4.93 -16.34
CA LEU A 652 -63.74 3.67 -15.77
C LEU A 652 -64.25 2.70 -16.86
N ASN A 653 -65.06 3.21 -17.79
CA ASN A 653 -65.57 2.40 -18.90
C ASN A 653 -64.46 1.92 -19.85
N GLN A 654 -63.41 2.73 -20.06
CA GLN A 654 -62.26 2.33 -20.85
C GLN A 654 -61.42 1.27 -20.12
N PHE A 655 -61.21 1.45 -18.82
CA PHE A 655 -60.46 0.50 -18.00
C PHE A 655 -61.14 -0.87 -17.91
N GLU A 656 -62.47 -0.92 -17.75
CA GLU A 656 -63.23 -2.16 -17.74
C GLU A 656 -63.15 -2.93 -19.07
N LYS A 657 -63.01 -2.22 -20.20
CA LYS A 657 -62.76 -2.84 -21.51
C LYS A 657 -61.35 -3.42 -21.63
N GLU A 658 -60.39 -2.88 -20.88
CA GLU A 658 -58.99 -3.28 -20.87
C GLU A 658 -58.67 -4.37 -19.83
N LEU A 659 -59.67 -4.80 -19.03
CA LEU A 659 -59.52 -5.78 -17.96
C LEU A 659 -59.24 -7.18 -18.53
N THR A 660 -58.08 -7.73 -18.21
CA THR A 660 -57.74 -9.14 -18.43
C THR A 660 -57.56 -9.83 -17.08
N PRO A 661 -57.74 -11.17 -16.98
CA PRO A 661 -57.64 -11.89 -15.71
C PRO A 661 -56.28 -11.72 -15.02
N GLU A 662 -55.20 -11.57 -15.79
CA GLU A 662 -53.85 -11.32 -15.23
C GLU A 662 -53.68 -9.90 -14.68
N VAL A 663 -54.21 -8.89 -15.36
CA VAL A 663 -54.22 -7.50 -14.87
C VAL A 663 -55.06 -7.36 -13.60
N LEU A 664 -56.16 -8.12 -13.51
CA LEU A 664 -56.99 -8.18 -12.30
C LEU A 664 -56.24 -8.79 -11.12
N ARG A 665 -55.51 -9.90 -11.34
CA ARG A 665 -54.70 -10.55 -10.31
C ARG A 665 -53.61 -9.63 -9.77
N GLN A 666 -52.82 -9.01 -10.66
CA GLN A 666 -51.73 -8.09 -10.29
C GLN A 666 -52.25 -6.83 -9.59
N GLY A 667 -53.37 -6.27 -10.08
CA GLY A 667 -54.00 -5.11 -9.46
C GLY A 667 -54.62 -5.42 -8.08
N GLN A 668 -55.22 -6.60 -7.91
CA GLN A 668 -55.73 -7.06 -6.62
C GLN A 668 -54.60 -7.25 -5.61
N GLU A 669 -53.46 -7.82 -6.02
CA GLU A 669 -52.27 -7.95 -5.17
C GLU A 669 -51.76 -6.59 -4.70
N LEU A 670 -51.62 -5.62 -5.61
CA LEU A 670 -51.25 -4.24 -5.28
C LEU A 670 -52.22 -3.59 -4.28
N CYS A 671 -53.53 -3.66 -4.55
CA CYS A 671 -54.56 -3.08 -3.70
C CYS A 671 -54.64 -3.78 -2.32
N SER A 672 -54.35 -5.09 -2.27
CA SER A 672 -54.33 -5.87 -1.04
C SER A 672 -53.20 -5.45 -0.08
N LYS A 673 -52.06 -4.96 -0.62
CA LYS A 673 -50.95 -4.40 0.18
C LYS A 673 -51.39 -3.15 0.97
N LYS A 674 -52.31 -2.36 0.42
CA LYS A 674 -52.85 -1.14 1.07
C LYS A 674 -54.04 -1.42 1.98
N THR A 675 -54.89 -2.37 1.61
CA THR A 675 -56.06 -2.81 2.39
C THR A 675 -56.19 -4.34 2.33
N PRO A 676 -55.92 -5.08 3.42
CA PRO A 676 -55.97 -6.53 3.40
C PRO A 676 -57.39 -7.05 3.11
N GLY A 677 -57.52 -8.02 2.20
CA GLY A 677 -58.81 -8.61 1.79
C GLY A 677 -59.60 -7.80 0.74
N TYR A 678 -58.93 -6.91 -0.01
CA TYR A 678 -59.57 -6.05 -1.00
C TYR A 678 -60.13 -6.83 -2.20
N ASP A 679 -61.46 -6.79 -2.38
CA ASP A 679 -62.14 -7.30 -3.57
C ASP A 679 -62.51 -6.14 -4.52
N PHE A 680 -61.74 -6.04 -5.60
CA PHE A 680 -61.88 -5.00 -6.61
C PHE A 680 -63.25 -5.02 -7.31
N GLN A 681 -63.86 -6.18 -7.56
CA GLN A 681 -65.12 -6.26 -8.31
C GLN A 681 -66.29 -5.67 -7.49
N ASN A 682 -66.35 -6.02 -6.20
CA ASN A 682 -67.34 -5.48 -5.27
C ASN A 682 -67.14 -3.99 -5.02
N ARG A 683 -65.89 -3.50 -4.99
CA ARG A 683 -65.59 -2.07 -4.83
C ARG A 683 -65.86 -1.24 -6.06
N LEU A 684 -65.63 -1.77 -7.26
CA LEU A 684 -65.97 -1.09 -8.51
C LEU A 684 -67.48 -0.86 -8.63
N LEU A 685 -68.31 -1.84 -8.21
CA LEU A 685 -69.76 -1.69 -8.08
C LEU A 685 -70.14 -0.58 -7.09
N ALA A 686 -69.49 -0.54 -5.93
CA ALA A 686 -69.72 0.51 -4.93
C ALA A 686 -69.30 1.91 -5.44
N ILE A 687 -68.20 2.02 -6.19
CA ILE A 687 -67.75 3.26 -6.82
C ILE A 687 -68.78 3.73 -7.86
N ARG A 688 -69.28 2.84 -8.72
CA ARG A 688 -70.35 3.16 -9.69
C ARG A 688 -71.63 3.65 -9.00
N GLN A 689 -72.04 3.01 -7.90
CA GLN A 689 -73.20 3.45 -7.12
C GLN A 689 -72.99 4.85 -6.51
N LYS A 690 -71.80 5.13 -5.98
CA LYS A 690 -71.45 6.46 -5.44
C LYS A 690 -71.42 7.55 -6.52
N ILE A 691 -70.86 7.26 -7.70
CA ILE A 691 -70.87 8.19 -8.85
C ILE A 691 -72.31 8.46 -9.31
N GLY A 692 -73.14 7.42 -9.41
CA GLY A 692 -74.56 7.56 -9.78
C GLY A 692 -75.33 8.42 -8.76
N TYR A 693 -75.01 8.28 -7.47
CA TYR A 693 -75.57 9.11 -6.41
C TYR A 693 -75.12 10.57 -6.49
N GLU A 694 -73.84 10.86 -6.72
CA GLU A 694 -73.35 12.24 -6.90
C GLU A 694 -73.90 12.91 -8.17
N MET A 695 -73.99 12.18 -9.28
CA MET A 695 -74.63 12.69 -10.51
C MET A 695 -76.11 13.02 -10.26
N SER A 696 -76.84 12.14 -9.58
CA SER A 696 -78.25 12.38 -9.25
C SER A 696 -78.44 13.59 -8.32
N LEU A 697 -77.49 13.80 -7.40
CA LEU A 697 -77.48 14.95 -6.49
C LEU A 697 -77.01 16.28 -7.11
N ASN A 698 -76.27 16.24 -8.23
CA ASN A 698 -75.87 17.43 -8.99
C ASN A 698 -76.92 17.82 -10.06
N PHE A 699 -77.78 16.88 -10.47
CA PHE A 699 -78.94 17.13 -11.33
C PHE A 699 -80.15 17.69 -10.57
N LEU A 700 -80.23 17.43 -9.25
CA LEU A 700 -81.16 18.03 -8.29
C LEU A 700 -80.60 19.37 -7.78
#